data_AF-A0A8J8K548-F1
#
_entry.id   AF-A0A8J8K548-F1
#
_cell.length_a   1.000
_cell.length_b   1.000
_cell.length_c   1.000
_cell.angle_alpha   90.00
_cell.angle_beta   90.00
_cell.angle_gamma   90.00
#
_symmetry.space_group_name_H-M   'P 1'
#
loop_
_entity.id
_entity.type
_entity.pdbx_description
1 polymer ?
#
loop_
_entity_poly.entity_id
_entity_poly.type
_entity_poly.pdbx_seq_one_letter_code
_entity_poly.pdbx_strand_id
1 'polypeptide(L)'
;MLNPTIEDTKIWQSAFNLDQTNDLDKDKLKLSFIESREKIKKLVSKVSADFPGLTLHDITHLDKLWEMADLLLNGKFHLNPLEVYILGISILLHDAGLTLFAYENGLDFIRTNVFWQDTIAKMQADYPNKGKKEIDKIADFLTIRKLHASQAEVLATKYWETLDKQQIYLIDDYDLRNSIGKLCGEIAASHHLNIEDVEYKFAEKRNAPAFLPQGWSINTLQIAILVRCADAAHITNDRAPNFDYTLLKPTGISGEHWKFQNRISHPDYHIIENNKIVYNSTTDFYESDQDAWWLMYDTLTVLNKEIINSNKVLNNNNFTALFATGVKDIEDPEKISKFIKPNGWTPKNVSIHISNVEKMIKNFGGEKLYGSVTNDEKIGIVLRELIQNARDAIKAREFLDKDFIDGKIQIEIKKEAENDLLIIKDNGVGMSERVLFDVLLDFGNSFWSNDLIKSEFPGLLNNNFESIGKFGIGFYSVFMIADEIKLITRQWNKGVKDTTELTFSEKNILRPLVKINKTELSSTISTEIIIKLKDNILNSDNVINVKSNEIKKIGYNIPLSNYISAISIGLDCNIYLNNILIHPDISKTFDVEKWLINSTYCHFNPNIDLNKTLKVIKEIAPKMKKFYSNDKLIGLGYFYFGSQQLLNFTNYTVGGLQSRFHCDGGHNYFIGFQNNLAETVDRKIKNVLDNSYCRLPQKQYNLEV
;
A
#
# COMPACT_ATOMS: atom_id res chain seq x y z
N MET A 1 -18.31 -39.12 -4.30
CA MET A 1 -17.03 -39.57 -3.71
C MET A 1 -17.09 -39.16 -2.25
N LEU A 2 -16.97 -40.10 -1.33
CA LEU A 2 -16.98 -39.81 0.10
C LEU A 2 -15.82 -38.87 0.41
N ASN A 3 -16.04 -37.83 1.20
CA ASN A 3 -14.95 -37.00 1.70
C ASN A 3 -13.98 -37.94 2.45
N PRO A 4 -12.67 -37.88 2.17
CA PRO A 4 -11.68 -38.68 2.90
C PRO A 4 -11.82 -38.39 4.38
N THR A 5 -11.84 -39.44 5.20
CA THR A 5 -11.90 -39.29 6.66
C THR A 5 -10.48 -39.23 7.22
N ILE A 6 -10.32 -38.79 8.47
CA ILE A 6 -8.99 -38.79 9.13
C ILE A 6 -8.34 -40.18 9.03
N GLU A 7 -9.16 -41.23 9.11
CA GLU A 7 -8.72 -42.59 9.00
C GLU A 7 -8.07 -42.93 7.66
N ASP A 8 -8.39 -42.23 6.57
CA ASP A 8 -7.81 -42.47 5.24
C ASP A 8 -6.38 -41.90 5.09
N THR A 9 -5.94 -41.06 6.02
CA THR A 9 -4.60 -40.44 5.99
C THR A 9 -3.49 -41.46 6.23
N LYS A 10 -2.35 -41.31 5.54
CA LYS A 10 -1.17 -42.16 5.68
C LYS A 10 -0.62 -42.13 7.11
N ILE A 11 -0.61 -40.96 7.76
CA ILE A 11 -0.22 -40.83 9.17
C ILE A 11 -1.10 -41.73 10.03
N TRP A 12 -2.43 -41.64 9.91
CA TRP A 12 -3.36 -42.45 10.71
C TRP A 12 -3.21 -43.95 10.43
N GLN A 13 -3.22 -44.33 9.14
CA GLN A 13 -3.09 -45.72 8.71
C GLN A 13 -1.78 -46.33 9.22
N SER A 14 -0.69 -45.56 9.18
CA SER A 14 0.62 -46.03 9.62
C SER A 14 0.71 -46.33 11.12
N ALA A 15 -0.02 -45.58 11.94
CA ALA A 15 -0.04 -45.79 13.38
C ALA A 15 -1.02 -46.90 13.82
N PHE A 16 -2.23 -46.90 13.27
CA PHE A 16 -3.34 -47.67 13.83
C PHE A 16 -3.74 -48.90 13.00
N ASN A 17 -3.40 -48.98 11.72
CA ASN A 17 -3.97 -50.01 10.82
C ASN A 17 -2.93 -50.92 10.12
N LEU A 18 -1.62 -50.64 10.18
CA LEU A 18 -0.60 -51.43 9.48
C LEU A 18 -0.36 -52.84 10.07
N ASP A 19 -0.61 -53.05 11.36
CA ASP A 19 -0.42 -54.34 12.03
C ASP A 19 -1.77 -54.95 12.44
N GLN A 20 -2.18 -56.06 11.82
CA GLN A 20 -3.43 -56.79 12.13
C GLN A 20 -3.42 -57.54 13.47
N THR A 21 -2.51 -57.20 14.39
CA THR A 21 -2.49 -57.73 15.75
C THR A 21 -3.38 -56.88 16.64
N ASN A 22 -4.34 -57.47 17.35
CA ASN A 22 -5.11 -56.79 18.39
C ASN A 22 -4.16 -56.18 19.43
N ASP A 23 -3.92 -54.88 19.31
CA ASP A 23 -3.05 -54.10 20.19
C ASP A 23 -3.95 -53.20 21.03
N LEU A 24 -4.21 -53.64 22.26
CA LEU A 24 -5.11 -52.96 23.22
C LEU A 24 -4.69 -51.50 23.47
N ASP A 25 -3.39 -51.19 23.37
CA ASP A 25 -2.88 -49.83 23.60
C ASP A 25 -3.21 -48.91 22.41
N LYS A 26 -3.12 -49.42 21.17
CA LYS A 26 -3.56 -48.69 19.98
C LYS A 26 -5.06 -48.43 20.01
N ASP A 27 -5.86 -49.41 20.41
CA ASP A 27 -7.31 -49.27 20.54
C ASP A 27 -7.68 -48.25 21.63
N LYS A 28 -6.97 -48.26 22.76
CA LYS A 28 -7.14 -47.25 23.83
C LYS A 28 -6.94 -45.83 23.32
N LEU A 29 -5.84 -45.58 22.59
CA LEU A 29 -5.56 -44.25 22.01
C LEU A 29 -6.61 -43.84 20.98
N LYS A 30 -7.03 -44.76 20.11
CA LYS A 30 -8.04 -44.51 19.06
C LYS A 30 -9.39 -44.14 19.66
N LEU A 31 -9.88 -44.91 20.64
CA LEU A 31 -11.13 -44.63 21.32
C LEU A 31 -11.09 -43.26 22.01
N SER A 32 -10.02 -42.98 22.76
CA SER A 32 -9.85 -41.71 23.46
C SER A 32 -9.83 -40.51 22.51
N PHE A 33 -9.20 -40.65 21.33
CA PHE A 33 -9.20 -39.60 20.31
C PHE A 33 -10.59 -39.33 19.76
N ILE A 34 -11.34 -40.39 19.41
CA ILE A 34 -12.70 -40.27 18.84
C ILE A 34 -13.65 -39.58 19.85
N GLU A 35 -13.60 -39.99 21.12
CA GLU A 35 -14.41 -39.38 22.19
C GLU A 35 -14.05 -37.90 22.39
N SER A 36 -12.76 -37.59 22.43
CA SER A 36 -12.27 -36.22 22.55
C SER A 36 -12.70 -35.36 21.36
N ARG A 37 -12.62 -35.92 20.15
CA ARG A 37 -13.05 -35.25 18.90
C ARG A 37 -14.51 -34.88 18.93
N GLU A 38 -15.41 -35.77 19.37
CA GLU A 38 -16.85 -35.48 19.42
C GLU A 38 -17.21 -34.39 20.44
N LYS A 39 -16.45 -34.29 21.55
CA LYS A 39 -16.62 -33.18 22.51
C LYS A 39 -16.09 -31.87 21.96
N ILE A 40 -14.87 -31.89 21.40
CA ILE A 40 -14.23 -30.68 20.86
C ILE A 40 -15.00 -30.14 19.66
N LYS A 41 -15.55 -31.02 18.80
CA LYS A 41 -16.46 -30.64 17.70
C LYS A 41 -17.61 -29.73 18.16
N LYS A 42 -18.21 -30.02 19.32
CA LYS A 42 -19.27 -29.18 19.89
C LYS A 42 -18.75 -27.82 20.33
N LEU A 43 -17.55 -27.77 20.89
CA LEU A 43 -16.90 -26.53 21.32
C LEU A 43 -16.54 -25.64 20.11
N VAL A 44 -15.81 -26.17 19.12
CA VAL A 44 -15.35 -25.39 17.96
C VAL A 44 -16.49 -24.97 17.04
N SER A 45 -17.61 -25.70 17.02
CA SER A 45 -18.82 -25.27 16.30
C SER A 45 -19.35 -23.90 16.75
N LYS A 46 -19.01 -23.46 17.98
CA LYS A 46 -19.42 -22.17 18.53
C LYS A 46 -18.63 -20.98 18.00
N VAL A 47 -17.47 -21.20 17.39
CA VAL A 47 -16.64 -20.13 16.82
C VAL A 47 -17.43 -19.34 15.77
N SER A 48 -18.18 -20.02 14.89
CA SER A 48 -19.02 -19.37 13.88
C SER A 48 -20.16 -18.53 14.46
N ALA A 49 -20.68 -18.90 15.64
CA ALA A 49 -21.73 -18.15 16.33
C ALA A 49 -21.17 -16.92 17.04
N ASP A 50 -20.00 -17.06 17.67
CA ASP A 50 -19.30 -15.96 18.35
C ASP A 50 -18.75 -14.95 17.32
N PHE A 51 -18.26 -15.44 16.18
CA PHE A 51 -17.61 -14.64 15.13
C PHE A 51 -18.09 -15.01 13.71
N PRO A 52 -19.30 -14.59 13.31
CA PRO A 52 -19.90 -14.98 12.02
C PRO A 52 -19.13 -14.55 10.76
N GLY A 53 -18.25 -13.56 10.87
CA GLY A 53 -17.43 -13.10 9.74
C GLY A 53 -16.17 -13.92 9.52
N LEU A 54 -15.73 -14.69 10.51
CA LEU A 54 -14.49 -15.48 10.44
C LEU A 54 -14.66 -16.64 9.46
N THR A 55 -13.57 -17.02 8.80
CA THR A 55 -13.54 -18.24 7.97
C THR A 55 -13.78 -19.48 8.83
N LEU A 56 -13.98 -20.66 8.23
CA LEU A 56 -14.29 -21.85 9.01
C LEU A 56 -13.12 -22.25 9.92
N HIS A 57 -13.42 -22.40 11.21
CA HIS A 57 -12.54 -22.91 12.27
C HIS A 57 -13.27 -24.02 13.05
N ASP A 58 -14.10 -24.80 12.35
CA ASP A 58 -14.85 -25.91 12.92
C ASP A 58 -14.13 -27.25 12.70
N ILE A 59 -14.80 -28.36 13.04
CA ILE A 59 -14.20 -29.69 12.93
C ILE A 59 -13.74 -30.04 11.51
N THR A 60 -14.37 -29.49 10.46
CA THR A 60 -13.99 -29.79 9.08
C THR A 60 -12.60 -29.24 8.79
N HIS A 61 -12.29 -28.05 9.31
CA HIS A 61 -10.97 -27.46 9.24
C HIS A 61 -9.93 -28.33 9.99
N LEU A 62 -10.25 -28.74 11.22
CA LEU A 62 -9.33 -29.52 12.06
C LEU A 62 -9.01 -30.89 11.43
N ASP A 63 -10.01 -31.55 10.87
CA ASP A 63 -9.82 -32.83 10.17
C ASP A 63 -8.89 -32.66 8.97
N LYS A 64 -9.02 -31.56 8.22
CA LYS A 64 -8.19 -31.26 7.05
C LYS A 64 -6.72 -31.03 7.37
N LEU A 65 -6.38 -30.67 8.61
CA LEU A 65 -4.98 -30.55 9.04
C LEU A 65 -4.23 -31.89 9.01
N TRP A 66 -4.95 -33.01 9.11
CA TRP A 66 -4.35 -34.33 8.92
C TRP A 66 -3.90 -34.54 7.47
N GLU A 67 -4.71 -34.12 6.49
CA GLU A 67 -4.36 -34.18 5.07
C GLU A 67 -3.18 -33.25 4.76
N MET A 68 -3.13 -32.07 5.37
CA MET A 68 -2.00 -31.14 5.21
C MET A 68 -0.71 -31.69 5.83
N ALA A 69 -0.80 -32.30 7.03
CA ALA A 69 0.35 -32.96 7.64
C ALA A 69 0.87 -34.12 6.78
N ASP A 70 -0.04 -34.91 6.20
CA ASP A 70 0.28 -35.97 5.24
C ASP A 70 1.01 -35.44 4.00
N LEU A 71 0.53 -34.31 3.43
CA LEU A 71 1.16 -33.64 2.29
C LEU A 71 2.59 -33.18 2.64
N LEU A 72 2.77 -32.57 3.82
CA LEU A 72 4.06 -32.05 4.29
C LEU A 72 5.08 -33.16 4.56
N LEU A 73 4.62 -34.33 5.01
CA LEU A 73 5.47 -35.49 5.28
C LEU A 73 5.72 -36.36 4.05
N ASN A 74 4.70 -36.57 3.22
CA ASN A 74 4.68 -37.51 2.10
C ASN A 74 5.37 -38.87 2.39
N GLY A 75 5.19 -39.40 3.60
CA GLY A 75 5.79 -40.67 4.04
C GLY A 75 7.31 -40.63 4.29
N LYS A 76 7.93 -39.44 4.39
CA LYS A 76 9.37 -39.28 4.62
C LYS A 76 9.83 -39.78 6.00
N PHE A 77 8.96 -39.72 7.00
CA PHE A 77 9.14 -40.39 8.29
C PHE A 77 7.80 -40.82 8.87
N HIS A 78 7.84 -41.79 9.79
CA HIS A 78 6.67 -42.35 10.46
C HIS A 78 6.61 -41.88 11.91
N LEU A 79 5.42 -41.47 12.33
CA LEU A 79 5.10 -41.20 13.72
C LEU A 79 4.60 -42.50 14.37
N ASN A 80 4.99 -42.75 15.62
CA ASN A 80 4.44 -43.89 16.37
C ASN A 80 3.00 -43.60 16.87
N PRO A 81 2.25 -44.60 17.35
CA PRO A 81 0.85 -44.42 17.74
C PRO A 81 0.61 -43.33 18.79
N LEU A 82 1.52 -43.17 19.76
CA LEU A 82 1.42 -42.13 20.78
C LEU A 82 1.67 -40.74 20.18
N GLU A 83 2.66 -40.59 19.31
CA GLU A 83 2.92 -39.33 18.60
C GLU A 83 1.75 -38.92 17.70
N VAL A 84 1.11 -39.88 17.02
CA VAL A 84 -0.09 -39.63 16.21
C VAL A 84 -1.28 -39.21 17.09
N TYR A 85 -1.46 -39.83 18.25
CA TYR A 85 -2.48 -39.40 19.22
C TYR A 85 -2.22 -37.96 19.70
N ILE A 86 -0.98 -37.64 20.07
CA ILE A 86 -0.59 -36.29 20.51
C ILE A 86 -0.83 -35.27 19.39
N LEU A 87 -0.38 -35.56 18.17
CA LEU A 87 -0.64 -34.73 16.98
C LEU A 87 -2.14 -34.46 16.83
N GLY A 88 -2.95 -35.52 16.90
CA GLY A 88 -4.40 -35.43 16.75
C GLY A 88 -5.07 -34.55 17.80
N ILE A 89 -4.77 -34.76 19.08
CA ILE A 89 -5.32 -33.93 20.16
C ILE A 89 -4.82 -32.48 20.04
N SER A 90 -3.55 -32.26 19.69
CA SER A 90 -3.03 -30.90 19.50
C SER A 90 -3.71 -30.17 18.35
N ILE A 91 -3.94 -30.84 17.22
CA ILE A 91 -4.74 -30.31 16.10
C ILE A 91 -6.13 -29.93 16.60
N LEU A 92 -6.80 -30.80 17.37
CA LEU A 92 -8.15 -30.51 17.86
C LEU A 92 -8.20 -29.28 18.80
N LEU A 93 -7.14 -29.04 19.56
CA LEU A 93 -7.10 -27.98 20.57
C LEU A 93 -6.61 -26.61 20.05
N HIS A 94 -5.84 -26.55 18.96
CA HIS A 94 -5.12 -25.32 18.59
C HIS A 94 -6.04 -24.10 18.40
N ASP A 95 -7.18 -24.30 17.73
CA ASP A 95 -8.22 -23.29 17.50
C ASP A 95 -9.36 -23.35 18.53
N ALA A 96 -9.37 -24.35 19.42
CA ALA A 96 -10.45 -24.51 20.40
C ALA A 96 -10.55 -23.34 21.40
N GLY A 97 -9.52 -22.50 21.50
CA GLY A 97 -9.52 -21.26 22.25
C GLY A 97 -10.22 -20.07 21.55
N LEU A 98 -10.65 -20.19 20.29
CA LEU A 98 -11.29 -19.12 19.50
C LEU A 98 -12.79 -18.94 19.77
N THR A 99 -13.30 -19.48 20.87
CA THR A 99 -14.70 -19.34 21.29
C THR A 99 -14.78 -18.82 22.72
N LEU A 100 -15.82 -18.03 23.00
CA LEU A 100 -16.12 -17.51 24.33
C LEU A 100 -16.32 -18.64 25.36
N PHE A 101 -16.81 -19.80 24.91
CA PHE A 101 -17.05 -20.98 25.75
C PHE A 101 -15.77 -21.65 26.26
N ALA A 102 -14.61 -21.31 25.69
CA ALA A 102 -13.32 -21.78 26.20
C ALA A 102 -12.90 -21.06 27.49
N TYR A 103 -13.43 -19.86 27.75
CA TYR A 103 -13.06 -18.99 28.86
C TYR A 103 -14.06 -19.07 30.01
N GLU A 104 -13.57 -18.99 31.25
CA GLU A 104 -14.46 -18.83 32.40
C GLU A 104 -15.12 -17.45 32.36
N ASN A 105 -16.41 -17.36 32.67
CA ASN A 105 -17.22 -16.13 32.56
C ASN A 105 -17.32 -15.55 31.13
N GLY A 106 -16.85 -16.27 30.11
CA GLY A 106 -17.00 -15.92 28.69
C GLY A 106 -16.66 -14.47 28.37
N LEU A 107 -17.66 -13.72 27.91
CA LEU A 107 -17.50 -12.35 27.41
C LEU A 107 -17.08 -11.35 28.51
N ASP A 108 -17.49 -11.57 29.76
CA ASP A 108 -17.12 -10.68 30.88
C ASP A 108 -15.61 -10.76 31.16
N PHE A 109 -15.03 -11.96 31.05
CA PHE A 109 -13.58 -12.15 31.15
C PHE A 109 -12.83 -11.44 30.02
N ILE A 110 -13.33 -11.54 28.79
CA ILE A 110 -12.71 -10.88 27.63
C ILE A 110 -12.71 -9.35 27.79
N ARG A 111 -13.82 -8.75 28.22
CA ARG A 111 -13.96 -7.29 28.32
C ARG A 111 -13.29 -6.67 29.54
N THR A 112 -12.96 -7.48 30.55
CA THR A 112 -12.14 -7.04 31.69
C THR A 112 -10.64 -7.06 31.38
N ASN A 113 -10.22 -7.65 30.25
CA ASN A 113 -8.82 -7.70 29.85
C ASN A 113 -8.29 -6.31 29.46
N VAL A 114 -7.06 -6.00 29.89
CA VAL A 114 -6.39 -4.73 29.60
C VAL A 114 -6.20 -4.52 28.09
N PHE A 115 -5.87 -5.59 27.34
CA PHE A 115 -5.70 -5.52 25.88
C PHE A 115 -7.00 -5.10 25.18
N TRP A 116 -8.15 -5.56 25.68
CA TRP A 116 -9.45 -5.15 25.16
C TRP A 116 -9.67 -3.66 25.39
N GLN A 117 -9.40 -3.16 26.61
CA GLN A 117 -9.56 -1.76 26.98
C GLN A 117 -8.68 -0.84 26.12
N ASP A 118 -7.41 -1.21 25.91
CA ASP A 118 -6.49 -0.48 25.04
C ASP A 118 -6.97 -0.48 23.58
N THR A 119 -7.51 -1.60 23.10
CA THR A 119 -8.05 -1.72 21.75
C THR A 119 -9.24 -0.78 21.54
N ILE A 120 -10.14 -0.68 22.51
CA ILE A 120 -11.26 0.26 22.47
C ILE A 120 -10.75 1.71 22.43
N ALA A 121 -9.84 2.08 23.33
CA ALA A 121 -9.31 3.44 23.42
C ALA A 121 -8.65 3.86 22.10
N LYS A 122 -7.85 2.97 21.49
CA LYS A 122 -7.22 3.20 20.19
C LYS A 122 -8.25 3.32 19.05
N MET A 123 -9.19 2.39 18.95
CA MET A 123 -10.20 2.41 17.88
C MET A 123 -11.10 3.64 17.94
N GLN A 124 -11.43 4.13 19.14
CA GLN A 124 -12.19 5.37 19.32
C GLN A 124 -11.40 6.62 18.90
N ALA A 125 -10.09 6.62 19.12
CA ALA A 125 -9.21 7.71 18.69
C ALA A 125 -9.02 7.73 17.16
N ASP A 126 -8.76 6.56 16.56
CA ASP A 126 -8.50 6.42 15.13
C ASP A 126 -9.78 6.58 14.29
N TYR A 127 -10.95 6.19 14.84
CA TYR A 127 -12.24 6.20 14.14
C TYR A 127 -13.36 6.83 14.98
N PRO A 128 -13.35 8.15 15.20
CA PRO A 128 -14.30 8.83 16.10
C PRO A 128 -15.77 8.72 15.65
N ASN A 129 -16.01 8.47 14.35
CA ASN A 129 -17.36 8.34 13.78
C ASN A 129 -17.89 6.90 13.76
N LYS A 130 -17.09 5.91 14.17
CA LYS A 130 -17.47 4.49 14.09
C LYS A 130 -18.34 4.10 15.28
N GLY A 131 -19.38 3.31 15.01
CA GLY A 131 -20.37 2.95 16.04
C GLY A 131 -19.77 2.10 17.16
N LYS A 132 -20.09 2.43 18.43
CA LYS A 132 -19.58 1.73 19.62
C LYS A 132 -19.72 0.20 19.55
N LYS A 133 -20.89 -0.30 19.13
CA LYS A 133 -21.13 -1.75 19.02
C LYS A 133 -20.21 -2.45 18.02
N GLU A 134 -19.79 -1.77 16.96
CA GLU A 134 -18.88 -2.33 15.97
C GLU A 134 -17.45 -2.36 16.51
N ILE A 135 -17.04 -1.30 17.21
CA ILE A 135 -15.76 -1.23 17.92
C ILE A 135 -15.66 -2.34 18.97
N ASP A 136 -16.71 -2.54 19.78
CA ASP A 136 -16.76 -3.60 20.79
C ASP A 136 -16.56 -5.00 20.16
N LYS A 137 -17.24 -5.30 19.05
CA LYS A 137 -17.09 -6.58 18.34
C LYS A 137 -15.67 -6.81 17.82
N ILE A 138 -15.05 -5.76 17.28
CA ILE A 138 -13.66 -5.83 16.79
C ILE A 138 -12.72 -6.09 17.98
N ALA A 139 -12.90 -5.40 19.11
CA ALA A 139 -12.09 -5.59 20.30
C ALA A 139 -12.29 -6.98 20.93
N ASP A 140 -13.54 -7.48 20.99
CA ASP A 140 -13.86 -8.83 21.46
C ASP A 140 -13.09 -9.88 20.63
N PHE A 141 -13.14 -9.77 19.30
CA PHE A 141 -12.43 -10.68 18.39
C PHE A 141 -10.91 -10.58 18.52
N LEU A 142 -10.33 -9.38 18.51
CA LEU A 142 -8.88 -9.19 18.62
C LEU A 142 -8.34 -9.72 19.95
N THR A 143 -9.10 -9.58 21.03
CA THR A 143 -8.72 -10.07 22.35
C THR A 143 -8.76 -11.60 22.41
N ILE A 144 -9.81 -12.24 21.89
CA ILE A 144 -9.86 -13.71 21.81
C ILE A 144 -8.73 -14.22 20.92
N ARG A 145 -8.51 -13.60 19.76
CA ARG A 145 -7.40 -13.96 18.87
C ARG A 145 -6.04 -13.76 19.54
N LYS A 146 -5.88 -12.83 20.48
CA LYS A 146 -4.65 -12.69 21.26
C LYS A 146 -4.47 -13.82 22.29
N LEU A 147 -5.55 -14.28 22.91
CA LEU A 147 -5.53 -15.21 24.03
C LEU A 147 -5.68 -16.69 23.64
N HIS A 148 -6.23 -17.00 22.47
CA HIS A 148 -6.64 -18.37 22.13
C HIS A 148 -5.52 -19.40 22.21
N ALA A 149 -4.30 -19.08 21.79
CA ALA A 149 -3.18 -20.00 21.92
C ALA A 149 -2.86 -20.33 23.39
N SER A 150 -2.83 -19.31 24.26
CA SER A 150 -2.65 -19.55 25.71
C SER A 150 -3.82 -20.33 26.31
N GLN A 151 -5.03 -20.14 25.78
CA GLN A 151 -6.20 -20.91 26.19
C GLN A 151 -6.10 -22.36 25.73
N ALA A 152 -5.63 -22.62 24.51
CA ALA A 152 -5.38 -23.95 23.96
C ALA A 152 -4.39 -24.76 24.83
N GLU A 153 -3.41 -24.08 25.43
CA GLU A 153 -2.43 -24.72 26.33
C GLU A 153 -3.06 -25.42 27.54
N VAL A 154 -4.14 -24.86 28.08
CA VAL A 154 -4.78 -25.34 29.31
C VAL A 154 -6.06 -26.15 29.08
N LEU A 155 -6.63 -26.12 27.86
CA LEU A 155 -7.92 -26.74 27.56
C LEU A 155 -7.92 -28.26 27.77
N ALA A 156 -6.82 -28.95 27.49
CA ALA A 156 -6.73 -30.41 27.66
C ALA A 156 -6.95 -30.86 29.12
N THR A 157 -6.57 -30.02 30.08
CA THR A 157 -6.66 -30.30 31.52
C THR A 157 -7.85 -29.62 32.19
N LYS A 158 -8.53 -28.71 31.48
CA LYS A 158 -9.70 -27.99 31.97
C LYS A 158 -10.91 -28.92 32.09
N TYR A 159 -11.75 -28.66 33.09
CA TYR A 159 -13.03 -29.34 33.27
C TYR A 159 -14.20 -28.36 33.16
N TRP A 160 -15.38 -28.92 32.88
CA TRP A 160 -16.67 -28.25 32.97
C TRP A 160 -17.53 -28.99 34.00
N GLU A 161 -18.22 -28.26 34.86
CA GLU A 161 -19.11 -28.86 35.86
C GLU A 161 -20.52 -29.03 35.30
N THR A 162 -21.11 -30.20 35.52
CA THR A 162 -22.55 -30.43 35.31
C THR A 162 -23.38 -29.80 36.42
N LEU A 163 -24.69 -29.73 36.22
CA LEU A 163 -25.64 -29.31 37.27
C LEU A 163 -25.50 -30.17 38.55
N ASP A 164 -25.10 -31.44 38.39
CA ASP A 164 -24.88 -32.39 39.48
C ASP A 164 -23.44 -32.34 40.05
N LYS A 165 -22.67 -31.30 39.72
CA LYS A 165 -21.26 -31.10 40.14
C LYS A 165 -20.29 -32.20 39.69
N GLN A 166 -20.62 -32.93 38.62
CA GLN A 166 -19.69 -33.86 38.00
C GLN A 166 -18.76 -33.10 37.05
N GLN A 167 -17.49 -33.49 37.02
CA GLN A 167 -16.50 -32.87 36.15
C GLN A 167 -16.43 -33.61 34.82
N ILE A 168 -16.63 -32.87 33.73
CA ILE A 168 -16.46 -33.34 32.35
C ILE A 168 -15.16 -32.76 31.79
N TYR A 169 -14.34 -33.60 31.19
CA TYR A 169 -13.09 -33.21 30.52
C TYR A 169 -13.21 -33.40 29.01
N LEU A 170 -12.33 -32.74 28.25
CA LEU A 170 -12.20 -33.00 26.81
C LEU A 170 -11.60 -34.39 26.57
N ILE A 171 -10.56 -34.75 27.32
CA ILE A 171 -9.96 -36.10 27.33
C ILE A 171 -10.50 -36.84 28.55
N ASP A 172 -11.31 -37.87 28.36
CA ASP A 172 -11.92 -38.62 29.49
C ASP A 172 -10.90 -39.48 30.23
N ASP A 173 -10.06 -40.19 29.49
CA ASP A 173 -9.05 -41.08 30.05
C ASP A 173 -8.11 -40.32 31.00
N TYR A 174 -8.17 -40.68 32.28
CA TYR A 174 -7.45 -40.00 33.35
C TYR A 174 -5.94 -40.10 33.17
N ASP A 175 -5.43 -41.26 32.77
CA ASP A 175 -4.00 -41.51 32.63
C ASP A 175 -3.43 -40.71 31.46
N LEU A 176 -4.10 -40.71 30.30
CA LEU A 176 -3.72 -39.91 29.13
C LEU A 176 -3.80 -38.41 29.43
N ARG A 177 -4.90 -37.95 30.03
CA ARG A 177 -5.07 -36.52 30.36
C ARG A 177 -3.95 -36.01 31.27
N ASN A 178 -3.62 -36.74 32.33
CA ASN A 178 -2.61 -36.30 33.28
C ASN A 178 -1.17 -36.46 32.78
N SER A 179 -0.89 -37.49 31.98
CA SER A 179 0.47 -37.76 31.49
C SER A 179 0.85 -36.93 30.27
N ILE A 180 -0.07 -36.75 29.31
CA ILE A 180 0.22 -36.12 28.02
C ILE A 180 -0.71 -34.95 27.68
N GLY A 181 -1.84 -34.76 28.38
CA GLY A 181 -2.78 -33.68 28.07
C GLY A 181 -2.15 -32.29 28.07
N LYS A 182 -1.33 -31.98 29.07
CA LYS A 182 -0.57 -30.71 29.12
C LYS A 182 0.36 -30.56 27.91
N LEU A 183 1.06 -31.62 27.51
CA LEU A 183 1.93 -31.59 26.33
C LEU A 183 1.13 -31.33 25.04
N CYS A 184 -0.04 -31.97 24.88
CA CYS A 184 -0.89 -31.72 23.72
C CYS A 184 -1.33 -30.24 23.65
N GLY A 185 -1.67 -29.63 24.79
CA GLY A 185 -1.97 -28.21 24.91
C GLY A 185 -0.75 -27.32 24.59
N GLU A 186 0.42 -27.62 25.15
CA GLU A 186 1.67 -26.89 24.88
C GLU A 186 1.99 -26.87 23.38
N ILE A 187 1.85 -28.01 22.70
CA ILE A 187 2.03 -28.15 21.25
C ILE A 187 0.96 -27.38 20.48
N ALA A 188 -0.31 -27.46 20.89
CA ALA A 188 -1.40 -26.73 20.26
C ALA A 188 -1.18 -25.21 20.32
N ALA A 189 -0.72 -24.69 21.46
CA ALA A 189 -0.38 -23.28 21.66
C ALA A 189 0.85 -22.83 20.88
N SER A 190 1.69 -23.78 20.44
CA SER A 190 2.98 -23.47 19.83
C SER A 190 2.87 -22.67 18.54
N HIS A 191 1.75 -22.68 17.81
CA HIS A 191 1.56 -21.95 16.55
C HIS A 191 1.61 -20.42 16.67
N HIS A 192 1.52 -19.90 17.90
CA HIS A 192 1.71 -18.48 18.20
C HIS A 192 3.13 -18.09 18.64
N LEU A 193 4.02 -19.08 18.84
CA LEU A 193 5.41 -18.84 19.20
C LEU A 193 6.24 -18.51 17.94
N ASN A 194 7.39 -17.86 18.12
CA ASN A 194 8.40 -17.85 17.06
C ASN A 194 9.09 -19.23 17.00
N ILE A 195 9.82 -19.51 15.91
CA ILE A 195 10.41 -20.84 15.70
C ILE A 195 11.53 -21.15 16.70
N GLU A 196 12.23 -20.12 17.19
CA GLU A 196 13.31 -20.25 18.17
C GLU A 196 12.77 -20.69 19.54
N ASP A 197 11.62 -20.15 19.97
CA ASP A 197 10.92 -20.53 21.21
C ASP A 197 10.37 -21.95 21.10
N VAL A 198 9.92 -22.36 19.90
CA VAL A 198 9.49 -23.74 19.62
C VAL A 198 10.67 -24.69 19.74
N GLU A 199 11.82 -24.36 19.14
CA GLU A 199 13.05 -25.14 19.27
C GLU A 199 13.45 -25.28 20.74
N TYR A 200 13.51 -24.18 21.47
CA TYR A 200 13.86 -24.18 22.89
C TYR A 200 12.92 -25.02 23.75
N LYS A 201 11.59 -24.92 23.54
CA LYS A 201 10.60 -25.62 24.38
C LYS A 201 10.48 -27.11 24.05
N PHE A 202 10.75 -27.53 22.81
CA PHE A 202 10.42 -28.88 22.33
C PHE A 202 11.59 -29.71 21.79
N ALA A 203 12.84 -29.24 21.84
CA ALA A 203 14.01 -29.96 21.32
C ALA A 203 14.25 -31.34 21.94
N GLU A 204 13.91 -31.54 23.21
CA GLU A 204 14.17 -32.80 23.91
C GLU A 204 13.10 -33.87 23.61
N LYS A 205 13.55 -35.09 23.31
CA LYS A 205 12.65 -36.26 23.24
C LYS A 205 12.11 -36.60 24.63
N ARG A 206 10.84 -36.99 24.70
CA ARG A 206 10.21 -37.47 25.94
C ARG A 206 9.96 -38.97 25.88
N ASN A 207 10.02 -39.63 27.03
CA ASN A 207 9.69 -41.05 27.14
C ASN A 207 8.18 -41.26 27.12
N ALA A 208 7.74 -42.44 26.67
CA ALA A 208 6.34 -42.85 26.81
C ALA A 208 5.94 -42.95 28.29
N PRO A 209 4.68 -42.66 28.65
CA PRO A 209 4.12 -42.98 29.96
C PRO A 209 4.26 -44.47 30.27
N ALA A 210 4.43 -44.82 31.55
CA ALA A 210 4.72 -46.20 31.99
C ALA A 210 3.64 -47.24 31.64
N PHE A 211 2.41 -46.80 31.39
CA PHE A 211 1.29 -47.65 31.00
C PHE A 211 1.20 -47.88 29.47
N LEU A 212 2.14 -47.32 28.69
CA LEU A 212 2.24 -47.50 27.24
C LEU A 212 3.58 -48.15 26.86
N PRO A 213 3.71 -48.72 25.66
CA PRO A 213 4.95 -49.35 25.20
C PRO A 213 6.16 -48.42 25.26
N GLN A 214 7.27 -48.94 25.81
CA GLN A 214 8.53 -48.20 25.98
C GLN A 214 9.09 -47.64 24.65
N GLY A 215 8.84 -48.32 23.53
CA GLY A 215 9.30 -47.92 22.21
C GLY A 215 8.59 -46.69 21.62
N TRP A 216 7.51 -46.22 22.24
CA TRP A 216 6.73 -45.06 21.76
C TRP A 216 7.29 -43.73 22.31
N SER A 217 8.60 -43.51 22.16
CA SER A 217 9.23 -42.24 22.53
C SER A 217 8.63 -41.09 21.72
N ILE A 218 8.51 -39.92 22.33
CA ILE A 218 7.81 -38.77 21.75
C ILE A 218 8.83 -37.75 21.24
N ASN A 219 8.78 -37.44 19.94
CA ASN A 219 9.47 -36.31 19.35
C ASN A 219 8.59 -35.06 19.34
N THR A 220 8.67 -34.27 20.40
CA THR A 220 7.82 -33.09 20.58
C THR A 220 8.06 -32.01 19.53
N LEU A 221 9.32 -31.83 19.09
CA LEU A 221 9.66 -30.80 18.10
C LEU A 221 9.06 -31.11 16.73
N GLN A 222 9.13 -32.37 16.28
CA GLN A 222 8.54 -32.77 14.99
C GLN A 222 7.01 -32.60 14.99
N ILE A 223 6.33 -32.95 16.08
CA ILE A 223 4.87 -32.78 16.20
C ILE A 223 4.49 -31.30 16.21
N ALA A 224 5.18 -30.47 17.00
CA ALA A 224 4.93 -29.03 17.04
C ALA A 224 5.09 -28.37 15.67
N ILE A 225 6.18 -28.69 14.96
CA ILE A 225 6.41 -28.21 13.60
C ILE A 225 5.32 -28.68 12.63
N LEU A 226 4.85 -29.92 12.75
CA LEU A 226 3.79 -30.44 11.89
C LEU A 226 2.47 -29.70 12.08
N VAL A 227 2.04 -29.46 13.33
CA VAL A 227 0.82 -28.69 13.61
C VAL A 227 0.92 -27.29 12.99
N ARG A 228 2.05 -26.61 13.19
CA ARG A 228 2.30 -25.25 12.68
C ARG A 228 2.27 -25.17 11.17
N CYS A 229 3.02 -26.05 10.50
CA CYS A 229 3.08 -26.07 9.05
C CYS A 229 1.74 -26.52 8.43
N ALA A 230 1.03 -27.47 9.05
CA ALA A 230 -0.25 -27.95 8.56
C ALA A 230 -1.32 -26.85 8.63
N ASP A 231 -1.40 -26.13 9.74
CA ASP A 231 -2.32 -24.99 9.88
C ASP A 231 -2.02 -23.90 8.84
N ALA A 232 -0.75 -23.48 8.72
CA ALA A 232 -0.34 -22.49 7.74
C ALA A 232 -0.59 -22.94 6.28
N ALA A 233 -0.59 -24.25 5.99
CA ALA A 233 -0.82 -24.80 4.66
C ALA A 233 -2.30 -24.84 4.26
N HIS A 234 -3.22 -24.81 5.24
CA HIS A 234 -4.65 -24.92 4.99
C HIS A 234 -5.28 -23.56 4.65
N ILE A 235 -5.19 -23.16 3.38
CA ILE A 235 -5.65 -21.86 2.85
C ILE A 235 -6.68 -21.98 1.70
N THR A 236 -7.38 -23.10 1.62
CA THR A 236 -8.16 -23.56 0.46
C THR A 236 -9.66 -23.29 0.62
N ASN A 237 -10.45 -23.52 -0.44
CA ASN A 237 -11.89 -23.20 -0.49
C ASN A 237 -12.71 -23.85 0.64
N ASP A 238 -12.29 -24.98 1.18
CA ASP A 238 -12.91 -25.62 2.35
C ASP A 238 -12.86 -24.76 3.63
N ARG A 239 -11.95 -23.78 3.76
CA ARG A 239 -12.04 -22.72 4.80
C ARG A 239 -13.12 -21.67 4.50
N ALA A 240 -13.53 -21.53 3.24
CA ALA A 240 -14.46 -20.50 2.77
C ALA A 240 -15.42 -21.06 1.69
N PRO A 241 -16.34 -21.98 2.03
CA PRO A 241 -17.18 -22.64 1.03
C PRO A 241 -18.06 -21.66 0.26
N ASN A 242 -18.25 -21.90 -1.04
CA ASN A 242 -19.00 -21.01 -1.94
C ASN A 242 -20.39 -20.62 -1.40
N PHE A 243 -21.12 -21.58 -0.86
CA PHE A 243 -22.49 -21.36 -0.40
C PHE A 243 -22.52 -20.50 0.88
N ASP A 244 -21.67 -20.81 1.86
CA ASP A 244 -21.54 -20.03 3.10
C ASP A 244 -21.07 -18.61 2.83
N TYR A 245 -20.08 -18.46 1.93
CA TYR A 245 -19.61 -17.15 1.50
C TYR A 245 -20.74 -16.29 0.92
N THR A 246 -21.61 -16.89 0.11
CA THR A 246 -22.76 -16.22 -0.52
C THR A 246 -23.82 -15.80 0.49
N LEU A 247 -24.01 -16.60 1.55
CA LEU A 247 -24.97 -16.30 2.62
C LEU A 247 -24.46 -15.23 3.59
N LEU A 248 -23.21 -15.36 4.04
CA LEU A 248 -22.61 -14.49 5.05
C LEU A 248 -22.24 -13.10 4.51
N LYS A 249 -21.83 -13.01 3.24
CA LYS A 249 -21.35 -11.78 2.59
C LYS A 249 -20.39 -10.97 3.49
N PRO A 250 -19.29 -11.59 3.96
CA PRO A 250 -18.36 -10.93 4.87
C PRO A 250 -17.73 -9.70 4.20
N THR A 251 -17.46 -8.68 4.99
CA THR A 251 -16.89 -7.40 4.54
C THR A 251 -15.56 -7.10 5.24
N GLY A 252 -14.82 -6.12 4.71
CA GLY A 252 -13.51 -5.74 5.24
C GLY A 252 -12.48 -6.86 5.11
N ILE A 253 -11.54 -6.93 6.07
CA ILE A 253 -10.44 -7.91 6.07
C ILE A 253 -10.97 -9.36 6.02
N SER A 254 -12.04 -9.64 6.75
CA SER A 254 -12.70 -10.95 6.71
C SER A 254 -13.23 -11.27 5.31
N GLY A 255 -13.85 -10.29 4.65
CA GLY A 255 -14.31 -10.42 3.27
C GLY A 255 -13.19 -10.80 2.31
N GLU A 256 -12.01 -10.20 2.44
CA GLU A 256 -10.84 -10.52 1.61
C GLU A 256 -10.30 -11.93 1.90
N HIS A 257 -10.26 -12.36 3.17
CA HIS A 257 -9.89 -13.73 3.55
C HIS A 257 -10.80 -14.77 2.90
N TRP A 258 -12.12 -14.58 3.04
CA TRP A 258 -13.10 -15.44 2.41
C TRP A 258 -12.95 -15.46 0.89
N LYS A 259 -12.82 -14.27 0.28
CA LYS A 259 -12.72 -14.12 -1.17
C LYS A 259 -11.51 -14.88 -1.72
N PHE A 260 -10.33 -14.79 -1.11
CA PHE A 260 -9.17 -15.50 -1.65
C PHE A 260 -9.24 -17.01 -1.39
N GLN A 261 -9.58 -17.43 -0.17
CA GLN A 261 -9.61 -18.85 0.18
C GLN A 261 -10.62 -19.60 -0.69
N ASN A 262 -11.78 -18.97 -0.94
CA ASN A 262 -12.79 -19.46 -1.86
C ASN A 262 -12.26 -19.73 -3.28
N ARG A 263 -11.22 -19.03 -3.72
CA ARG A 263 -10.67 -19.15 -5.07
C ARG A 263 -9.44 -20.03 -5.17
N ILE A 264 -8.90 -20.54 -4.06
CA ILE A 264 -7.73 -21.41 -4.06
C ILE A 264 -8.16 -22.88 -4.05
N SER A 265 -7.61 -23.67 -4.98
CA SER A 265 -7.81 -25.11 -5.03
C SER A 265 -6.93 -25.85 -4.03
N HIS A 266 -7.35 -27.04 -3.63
CA HIS A 266 -6.52 -27.96 -2.83
C HIS A 266 -5.14 -28.19 -3.46
N PRO A 267 -4.05 -28.18 -2.67
CA PRO A 267 -2.75 -28.62 -3.15
C PRO A 267 -2.80 -30.14 -3.37
N ASP A 268 -2.50 -30.59 -4.58
CA ASP A 268 -2.47 -32.02 -4.92
C ASP A 268 -1.12 -32.64 -4.52
N TYR A 269 -1.18 -33.82 -3.90
CA TYR A 269 -0.04 -34.67 -3.50
C TYR A 269 0.87 -35.04 -4.68
N HIS A 270 0.36 -35.05 -5.91
CA HIS A 270 1.10 -35.36 -7.13
C HIS A 270 1.72 -34.14 -7.83
N ILE A 271 1.34 -32.92 -7.43
CA ILE A 271 1.80 -31.67 -8.07
C ILE A 271 3.01 -31.07 -7.32
N ILE A 272 3.56 -31.78 -6.32
CA ILE A 272 4.77 -31.35 -5.63
C ILE A 272 5.97 -31.42 -6.60
N GLU A 273 6.30 -30.30 -7.23
CA GLU A 273 7.46 -30.17 -8.11
C GLU A 273 8.70 -29.79 -7.31
N ASN A 274 9.77 -30.57 -7.42
CA ASN A 274 11.02 -30.35 -6.67
C ASN A 274 10.79 -30.16 -5.16
N ASN A 275 9.88 -30.94 -4.57
CA ASN A 275 9.51 -30.86 -3.16
C ASN A 275 8.91 -29.51 -2.73
N LYS A 276 8.33 -28.72 -3.64
CA LYS A 276 7.62 -27.47 -3.32
C LYS A 276 6.12 -27.60 -3.54
N ILE A 277 5.35 -27.04 -2.61
CA ILE A 277 3.88 -27.04 -2.69
C ILE A 277 3.43 -26.07 -3.79
N VAL A 278 2.45 -26.50 -4.58
CA VAL A 278 1.85 -25.69 -5.66
C VAL A 278 0.38 -25.43 -5.34
N TYR A 279 0.00 -24.16 -5.38
CA TYR A 279 -1.39 -23.73 -5.25
C TYR A 279 -1.87 -23.16 -6.58
N ASN A 280 -3.09 -23.52 -6.98
CA ASN A 280 -3.74 -22.99 -8.17
C ASN A 280 -5.02 -22.25 -7.80
N SER A 281 -5.39 -21.26 -8.63
CA SER A 281 -6.70 -20.61 -8.51
C SER A 281 -7.76 -21.36 -9.31
N THR A 282 -8.93 -21.60 -8.73
CA THR A 282 -10.10 -22.17 -9.43
C THR A 282 -10.78 -21.15 -10.35
N THR A 283 -10.66 -19.87 -10.01
CA THR A 283 -11.20 -18.74 -10.76
C THR A 283 -10.20 -17.58 -10.74
N ASP A 284 -10.23 -16.75 -11.77
CA ASP A 284 -9.31 -15.62 -11.85
C ASP A 284 -9.65 -14.54 -10.81
N PHE A 285 -8.64 -13.77 -10.40
CA PHE A 285 -8.77 -12.59 -9.55
C PHE A 285 -8.91 -11.33 -10.40
N TYR A 286 -10.09 -10.72 -10.42
CA TYR A 286 -10.34 -9.47 -11.15
C TYR A 286 -9.69 -8.29 -10.42
N GLU A 287 -9.70 -7.11 -11.05
CA GLU A 287 -9.15 -5.88 -10.45
C GLU A 287 -9.77 -5.55 -9.09
N SER A 288 -11.07 -5.82 -8.91
CA SER A 288 -11.78 -5.67 -7.64
C SER A 288 -11.36 -6.65 -6.54
N ASP A 289 -10.52 -7.63 -6.88
CA ASP A 289 -10.07 -8.71 -6.01
C ASP A 289 -8.56 -8.61 -5.70
N GLN A 290 -7.94 -7.48 -6.02
CA GLN A 290 -6.52 -7.24 -5.82
C GLN A 290 -6.11 -7.42 -4.34
N ASP A 291 -6.89 -6.88 -3.41
CA ASP A 291 -6.61 -6.97 -1.98
C ASP A 291 -6.60 -8.43 -1.51
N ALA A 292 -7.60 -9.22 -1.89
CA ALA A 292 -7.65 -10.66 -1.67
C ALA A 292 -6.46 -11.41 -2.29
N TRP A 293 -6.04 -11.06 -3.52
CA TRP A 293 -4.88 -11.70 -4.15
C TRP A 293 -3.58 -11.39 -3.39
N TRP A 294 -3.36 -10.14 -2.98
CA TRP A 294 -2.16 -9.79 -2.20
C TRP A 294 -2.18 -10.41 -0.81
N LEU A 295 -3.34 -10.46 -0.15
CA LEU A 295 -3.50 -11.14 1.13
C LEU A 295 -3.17 -12.64 1.02
N MET A 296 -3.59 -13.28 -0.08
CA MET A 296 -3.21 -14.65 -0.40
C MET A 296 -1.70 -14.80 -0.59
N TYR A 297 -1.07 -13.90 -1.37
CA TYR A 297 0.38 -13.93 -1.60
C TYR A 297 1.17 -13.76 -0.30
N ASP A 298 0.76 -12.83 0.57
CA ASP A 298 1.38 -12.61 1.87
C ASP A 298 1.19 -13.84 2.79
N THR A 299 0.01 -14.47 2.75
CA THR A 299 -0.27 -15.72 3.49
C THR A 299 0.63 -16.86 3.03
N LEU A 300 0.78 -17.07 1.72
CA LEU A 300 1.69 -18.07 1.16
C LEU A 300 3.17 -17.77 1.47
N THR A 301 3.53 -16.49 1.55
CA THR A 301 4.88 -16.08 1.96
C THR A 301 5.16 -16.46 3.42
N VAL A 302 4.17 -16.31 4.30
CA VAL A 302 4.26 -16.78 5.71
C VAL A 302 4.42 -18.30 5.75
N LEU A 303 3.59 -19.06 5.02
CA LEU A 303 3.72 -20.51 4.90
C LEU A 303 5.12 -20.94 4.40
N ASN A 304 5.62 -20.29 3.35
CA ASN A 304 6.95 -20.62 2.81
C ASN A 304 8.06 -20.41 3.86
N LYS A 305 8.01 -19.30 4.59
CA LYS A 305 8.96 -19.03 5.68
C LYS A 305 8.83 -20.05 6.81
N GLU A 306 7.61 -20.42 7.18
CA GLU A 306 7.34 -21.41 8.23
C GLU A 306 7.95 -22.77 7.86
N ILE A 307 7.77 -23.25 6.62
CA ILE A 307 8.37 -24.51 6.14
C ILE A 307 9.90 -24.45 6.14
N ILE A 308 10.48 -23.36 5.61
CA ILE A 308 11.94 -23.19 5.52
C ILE A 308 12.57 -23.17 6.92
N ASN A 309 12.00 -22.37 7.83
CA ASN A 309 12.49 -22.24 9.20
C ASN A 309 12.33 -23.56 9.97
N SER A 310 11.17 -24.21 9.82
CA SER A 310 10.93 -25.53 10.42
C SER A 310 11.93 -26.57 9.95
N ASN A 311 12.21 -26.65 8.64
CA ASN A 311 13.22 -27.58 8.12
C ASN A 311 14.63 -27.27 8.64
N LYS A 312 14.98 -25.98 8.79
CA LYS A 312 16.25 -25.57 9.36
C LYS A 312 16.39 -26.04 10.81
N VAL A 313 15.37 -25.82 11.64
CA VAL A 313 15.33 -26.25 13.04
C VAL A 313 15.39 -27.77 13.18
N LEU A 314 14.64 -28.51 12.36
CA LEU A 314 14.71 -29.98 12.34
C LEU A 314 16.12 -30.47 12.03
N ASN A 315 16.75 -29.94 10.97
CA ASN A 315 18.10 -30.33 10.58
C ASN A 315 19.14 -30.00 11.66
N ASN A 316 19.05 -28.82 12.30
CA ASN A 316 19.96 -28.43 13.39
C ASN A 316 19.90 -29.38 14.59
N ASN A 317 18.72 -29.94 14.87
CA ASN A 317 18.49 -30.89 15.96
C ASN A 317 18.63 -32.36 15.52
N ASN A 318 19.19 -32.62 14.34
CA ASN A 318 19.38 -33.96 13.76
C ASN A 318 18.07 -34.76 13.59
N PHE A 319 16.96 -34.07 13.35
CA PHE A 319 15.68 -34.68 12.99
C PHE A 319 15.47 -34.72 11.47
N THR A 320 14.63 -35.66 11.02
CA THR A 320 14.23 -35.73 9.62
C THR A 320 13.40 -34.51 9.26
N ALA A 321 13.90 -33.67 8.34
CA ALA A 321 13.17 -32.56 7.77
C ALA A 321 11.88 -33.00 7.06
N LEU A 322 10.92 -32.10 6.89
CA LEU A 322 9.69 -32.31 6.12
C LEU A 322 10.00 -32.67 4.66
N PHE A 323 9.06 -33.32 3.97
CA PHE A 323 9.17 -33.54 2.54
C PHE A 323 9.05 -32.23 1.78
N ALA A 324 8.06 -31.40 2.13
CA ALA A 324 7.92 -30.05 1.59
C ALA A 324 9.10 -29.16 2.00
N THR A 325 9.65 -28.44 1.03
CA THR A 325 10.79 -27.51 1.18
C THR A 325 10.38 -26.04 1.09
N GLY A 326 9.15 -25.77 0.66
CA GLY A 326 8.58 -24.43 0.56
C GLY A 326 7.41 -24.38 -0.43
N VAL A 327 7.04 -23.17 -0.83
CA VAL A 327 5.99 -22.90 -1.84
C VAL A 327 6.66 -22.57 -3.18
N LYS A 328 6.11 -23.10 -4.28
CA LYS A 328 6.66 -22.90 -5.62
C LYS A 328 6.48 -21.44 -6.07
N ASP A 329 7.56 -20.86 -6.61
CA ASP A 329 7.58 -19.54 -7.26
C ASP A 329 7.10 -18.34 -6.40
N ILE A 330 6.99 -18.51 -5.08
CA ILE A 330 6.52 -17.48 -4.14
C ILE A 330 7.47 -16.28 -3.98
N GLU A 331 8.74 -16.41 -4.40
CA GLU A 331 9.73 -15.33 -4.34
C GLU A 331 9.40 -14.17 -5.28
N ASP A 332 8.54 -14.41 -6.27
CA ASP A 332 8.21 -13.46 -7.33
C ASP A 332 6.70 -13.51 -7.64
N PRO A 333 5.95 -12.43 -7.36
CA PRO A 333 4.51 -12.39 -7.58
C PRO A 333 4.13 -12.59 -9.06
N GLU A 334 5.01 -12.25 -10.01
CA GLU A 334 4.76 -12.49 -11.43
C GLU A 334 4.86 -13.99 -11.77
N LYS A 335 5.76 -14.73 -11.13
CA LYS A 335 5.90 -16.17 -11.39
C LYS A 335 4.75 -16.96 -10.80
N ILE A 336 4.35 -16.67 -9.56
CA ILE A 336 3.21 -17.35 -8.93
C ILE A 336 1.88 -17.01 -9.64
N SER A 337 1.78 -15.84 -10.28
CA SER A 337 0.58 -15.44 -11.05
C SER A 337 0.24 -16.38 -12.21
N LYS A 338 1.20 -17.21 -12.65
CA LYS A 338 0.98 -18.26 -13.66
C LYS A 338 0.07 -19.37 -13.14
N PHE A 339 0.11 -19.65 -11.84
CA PHE A 339 -0.70 -20.65 -11.15
C PHE A 339 -1.95 -20.03 -10.52
N ILE A 340 -1.83 -18.80 -10.01
CA ILE A 340 -2.91 -18.05 -9.37
C ILE A 340 -3.23 -16.80 -10.18
N LYS A 341 -4.21 -16.94 -11.08
CA LYS A 341 -4.38 -16.06 -12.24
C LYS A 341 -5.04 -14.73 -11.89
N PRO A 342 -4.37 -13.58 -12.10
CA PRO A 342 -5.00 -12.27 -12.14
C PRO A 342 -5.69 -12.04 -13.49
N ASN A 343 -6.77 -11.27 -13.52
CA ASN A 343 -7.50 -10.90 -14.73
C ASN A 343 -7.66 -9.38 -14.80
N GLY A 344 -7.23 -8.77 -15.91
CA GLY A 344 -7.24 -7.31 -16.08
C GLY A 344 -6.00 -6.59 -15.56
N TRP A 345 -5.26 -7.14 -14.60
CA TRP A 345 -4.09 -6.49 -13.97
C TRP A 345 -2.89 -7.43 -13.84
N THR A 346 -1.73 -6.90 -13.41
CA THR A 346 -0.49 -7.69 -13.21
C THR A 346 0.06 -7.47 -11.79
N PRO A 347 0.29 -8.54 -11.02
CA PRO A 347 0.92 -8.45 -9.70
C PRO A 347 2.44 -8.34 -9.88
N LYS A 348 2.93 -7.11 -10.02
CA LYS A 348 4.37 -6.84 -9.95
C LYS A 348 4.76 -6.51 -8.52
N ASN A 349 5.95 -6.92 -8.08
CA ASN A 349 6.51 -6.52 -6.79
C ASN A 349 7.00 -5.07 -6.85
N VAL A 350 6.05 -4.17 -6.97
CA VAL A 350 6.25 -2.75 -7.22
C VAL A 350 5.67 -2.04 -6.02
N SER A 351 6.55 -1.48 -5.19
CA SER A 351 6.15 -0.76 -3.99
C SER A 351 6.84 0.59 -3.91
N ILE A 352 6.13 1.54 -3.28
CA ILE A 352 6.77 2.80 -2.88
C ILE A 352 7.84 2.43 -1.85
N HIS A 353 9.08 2.79 -2.15
CA HIS A 353 10.22 2.52 -1.31
C HIS A 353 11.11 3.76 -1.21
N ILE A 354 12.06 3.72 -0.28
CA ILE A 354 13.04 4.78 -0.08
C ILE A 354 14.41 4.13 -0.16
N SER A 355 15.14 4.36 -1.26
CA SER A 355 16.52 3.88 -1.37
C SER A 355 17.53 4.83 -0.71
N ASN A 356 17.23 6.13 -0.64
CA ASN A 356 18.17 7.17 -0.19
C ASN A 356 17.65 7.97 1.02
N VAL A 357 17.63 7.31 2.18
CA VAL A 357 17.20 7.89 3.46
C VAL A 357 18.05 9.11 3.85
N GLU A 358 19.36 9.12 3.55
CA GLU A 358 20.24 10.25 3.89
C GLU A 358 19.83 11.54 3.16
N LYS A 359 19.51 11.44 1.87
CA LYS A 359 19.02 12.58 1.06
C LYS A 359 17.67 13.06 1.55
N MET A 360 16.78 12.15 1.98
CA MET A 360 15.54 12.52 2.64
C MET A 360 15.80 13.28 3.94
N ILE A 361 16.66 12.78 4.84
CA ILE A 361 16.96 13.47 6.10
C ILE A 361 17.60 14.84 5.84
N LYS A 362 18.46 15.00 4.83
CA LYS A 362 19.00 16.31 4.46
C LYS A 362 17.94 17.27 3.94
N ASN A 363 16.98 16.78 3.16
CA ASN A 363 15.92 17.61 2.57
C ASN A 363 14.72 17.85 3.52
N PHE A 364 14.53 16.98 4.53
CA PHE A 364 13.34 16.94 5.41
C PHE A 364 13.66 17.00 6.92
N GLY A 365 14.93 17.00 7.32
CA GLY A 365 15.39 16.98 8.71
C GLY A 365 15.25 18.30 9.47
N GLY A 366 14.19 19.07 9.20
CA GLY A 366 13.84 20.31 9.89
C GLY A 366 12.32 20.50 9.94
N GLU A 367 11.82 21.18 10.98
CA GLU A 367 10.37 21.38 11.22
C GLU A 367 9.61 21.86 9.96
N LYS A 368 8.51 21.13 9.66
CA LYS A 368 7.47 21.37 8.63
C LYS A 368 7.64 20.64 7.30
N LEU A 369 7.18 19.39 7.30
CA LEU A 369 6.64 18.77 6.10
C LEU A 369 5.15 19.16 5.96
N TYR A 370 4.91 20.45 5.73
CA TYR A 370 3.59 21.11 5.70
C TYR A 370 3.02 21.40 7.10
N GLY A 371 2.87 22.70 7.41
CA GLY A 371 2.01 23.12 8.52
C GLY A 371 0.53 22.89 8.18
N SER A 372 -0.38 23.47 8.96
CA SER A 372 -1.80 23.55 8.59
C SER A 372 -1.98 24.44 7.35
N VAL A 373 -1.82 23.85 6.17
CA VAL A 373 -1.97 24.49 4.84
C VAL A 373 -3.44 24.38 4.42
N THR A 374 -4.05 25.45 3.89
CA THR A 374 -5.45 25.42 3.46
C THR A 374 -5.64 24.56 2.21
N ASN A 375 -6.88 24.14 1.91
CA ASN A 375 -7.15 23.35 0.69
C ASN A 375 -6.76 24.09 -0.59
N ASP A 376 -6.98 25.41 -0.65
CA ASP A 376 -6.54 26.30 -1.74
C ASP A 376 -5.01 26.29 -1.95
N GLU A 377 -4.25 26.24 -0.85
CA GLU A 377 -2.79 26.22 -0.90
C GLU A 377 -2.28 24.82 -1.34
N LYS A 378 -2.97 23.74 -0.95
CA LYS A 378 -2.62 22.36 -1.36
C LYS A 378 -2.75 22.18 -2.87
N ILE A 379 -3.87 22.61 -3.47
CA ILE A 379 -4.08 22.45 -4.91
C ILE A 379 -3.05 23.25 -5.73
N GLY A 380 -2.68 24.45 -5.27
CA GLY A 380 -1.61 25.24 -5.89
C GLY A 380 -0.24 24.58 -5.87
N ILE A 381 0.10 23.92 -4.77
CA ILE A 381 1.34 23.13 -4.66
C ILE A 381 1.30 21.96 -5.66
N VAL A 382 0.21 21.19 -5.68
CA VAL A 382 0.09 20.02 -6.57
C VAL A 382 0.15 20.43 -8.04
N LEU A 383 -0.61 21.46 -8.45
CA LEU A 383 -0.57 21.96 -9.82
C LEU A 383 0.82 22.44 -10.22
N ARG A 384 1.51 23.16 -9.32
CA ARG A 384 2.88 23.62 -9.58
C ARG A 384 3.83 22.44 -9.82
N GLU A 385 3.82 21.43 -8.96
CA GLU A 385 4.70 20.26 -9.09
C GLU A 385 4.41 19.46 -10.37
N LEU A 386 3.13 19.24 -10.70
CA LEU A 386 2.74 18.51 -11.90
C LEU A 386 3.05 19.27 -13.20
N ILE A 387 2.77 20.59 -13.23
CA ILE A 387 3.12 21.45 -14.37
C ILE A 387 4.64 21.47 -14.56
N GLN A 388 5.40 21.51 -13.47
CA GLN A 388 6.86 21.47 -13.52
C GLN A 388 7.37 20.16 -14.14
N ASN A 389 6.85 19.01 -13.69
CA ASN A 389 7.21 17.70 -14.21
C ASN A 389 6.85 17.57 -15.69
N ALA A 390 5.65 18.00 -16.08
CA ALA A 390 5.19 18.01 -17.46
C ALA A 390 6.09 18.88 -18.35
N ARG A 391 6.45 20.10 -17.91
CA ARG A 391 7.37 20.98 -18.64
C ARG A 391 8.74 20.33 -18.81
N ASP A 392 9.32 19.77 -17.75
CA ASP A 392 10.63 19.14 -17.82
C ASP A 392 10.63 17.96 -18.82
N ALA A 393 9.54 17.17 -18.85
CA ALA A 393 9.36 16.12 -19.83
C ALA A 393 9.22 16.65 -21.27
N ILE A 394 8.50 17.75 -21.47
CA ILE A 394 8.36 18.43 -22.78
C ILE A 394 9.71 18.94 -23.26
N LYS A 395 10.48 19.63 -22.41
CA LYS A 395 11.79 20.15 -22.79
C LYS A 395 12.78 19.04 -23.10
N ALA A 396 12.80 17.96 -22.32
CA ALA A 396 13.63 16.81 -22.64
C ALA A 396 13.31 16.27 -24.04
N ARG A 397 12.03 16.27 -24.44
CA ARG A 397 11.63 15.83 -25.78
C ARG A 397 12.09 16.80 -26.86
N GLU A 398 11.94 18.12 -26.67
CA GLU A 398 12.45 19.13 -27.63
C GLU A 398 13.96 18.98 -27.90
N PHE A 399 14.73 18.55 -26.90
CA PHE A 399 16.17 18.28 -27.09
C PHE A 399 16.44 17.03 -27.92
N LEU A 400 15.60 15.99 -27.79
CA LEU A 400 15.77 14.66 -28.39
C LEU A 400 15.11 14.51 -29.77
N ASP A 401 13.97 15.17 -29.97
CA ASP A 401 13.12 15.10 -31.16
C ASP A 401 13.09 16.48 -31.83
N LYS A 402 13.92 16.69 -32.85
CA LYS A 402 14.07 18.01 -33.51
C LYS A 402 12.82 18.45 -34.27
N ASP A 403 11.94 17.51 -34.62
CA ASP A 403 10.68 17.79 -35.29
C ASP A 403 9.56 18.14 -34.30
N PHE A 404 9.81 18.00 -32.99
CA PHE A 404 8.85 18.33 -31.95
C PHE A 404 8.86 19.82 -31.61
N ILE A 405 7.79 20.53 -32.02
CA ILE A 405 7.66 21.99 -31.88
C ILE A 405 6.41 22.45 -31.10
N ASP A 406 5.46 21.55 -30.83
CA ASP A 406 4.18 21.84 -30.17
C ASP A 406 4.10 21.23 -28.76
N GLY A 407 5.08 21.56 -27.91
CA GLY A 407 5.06 21.22 -26.49
C GLY A 407 3.88 21.84 -25.76
N LYS A 408 3.03 21.02 -25.12
CA LYS A 408 1.84 21.50 -24.41
C LYS A 408 1.47 20.67 -23.19
N ILE A 409 0.95 21.37 -22.20
CA ILE A 409 0.34 20.81 -21.00
C ILE A 409 -1.18 21.03 -21.11
N GLN A 410 -1.96 19.98 -20.92
CA GLN A 410 -3.42 20.05 -20.91
C GLN A 410 -3.92 19.72 -19.52
N ILE A 411 -4.76 20.59 -18.97
CA ILE A 411 -5.41 20.42 -17.68
C ILE A 411 -6.92 20.34 -17.96
N GLU A 412 -7.59 19.34 -17.42
CA GLU A 412 -9.04 19.19 -17.51
C GLU A 412 -9.63 19.04 -16.10
N ILE A 413 -10.83 19.59 -15.92
CA ILE A 413 -11.62 19.40 -14.69
C ILE A 413 -12.96 18.84 -15.10
N LYS A 414 -13.26 17.63 -14.64
CA LYS A 414 -14.55 16.97 -14.87
C LYS A 414 -15.29 16.88 -13.54
N LYS A 415 -16.51 17.39 -13.52
CA LYS A 415 -17.42 17.24 -12.38
C LYS A 415 -18.08 15.87 -12.49
N GLU A 416 -17.98 15.04 -11.45
CA GLU A 416 -18.73 13.79 -11.36
C GLU A 416 -19.72 13.84 -10.19
N ALA A 417 -20.60 12.83 -10.09
CA ALA A 417 -21.66 12.80 -9.09
C ALA A 417 -21.13 12.61 -7.64
N GLU A 418 -19.98 11.95 -7.51
CA GLU A 418 -19.33 11.71 -6.21
C GLU A 418 -18.22 12.74 -5.99
N ASN A 419 -17.13 12.67 -6.75
CA ASN A 419 -15.95 13.52 -6.57
C ASN A 419 -15.49 14.10 -7.92
N ASP A 420 -14.92 15.30 -7.89
CA ASP A 420 -14.35 15.92 -9.08
C ASP A 420 -13.06 15.23 -9.54
N LEU A 421 -12.87 15.15 -10.86
CA LEU A 421 -11.62 14.70 -11.46
C LEU A 421 -10.77 15.87 -11.94
N LEU A 422 -9.51 15.90 -11.52
CA LEU A 422 -8.47 16.76 -12.07
C LEU A 422 -7.55 15.91 -12.96
N ILE A 423 -7.44 16.27 -14.24
CA ILE A 423 -6.65 15.51 -15.22
C ILE A 423 -5.55 16.41 -15.76
N ILE A 424 -4.29 15.94 -15.74
CA ILE A 424 -3.13 16.64 -16.30
C ILE A 424 -2.49 15.74 -17.35
N LYS A 425 -2.25 16.28 -18.54
CA LYS A 425 -1.62 15.57 -19.66
C LYS A 425 -0.46 16.36 -20.21
N ASP A 426 0.57 15.64 -20.64
CA ASP A 426 1.67 16.22 -21.40
C ASP A 426 2.05 15.34 -22.59
N ASN A 427 2.66 15.96 -23.59
CA ASN A 427 3.19 15.32 -24.78
C ASN A 427 4.73 15.25 -24.78
N GLY A 428 5.34 15.22 -23.59
CA GLY A 428 6.78 15.18 -23.38
C GLY A 428 7.39 13.81 -23.65
N VAL A 429 8.50 13.49 -22.99
CA VAL A 429 9.22 12.23 -23.23
C VAL A 429 8.47 10.99 -22.77
N GLY A 430 7.61 11.10 -21.75
CA GLY A 430 6.98 9.96 -21.09
C GLY A 430 7.96 9.04 -20.38
N MET A 431 7.46 7.92 -19.85
CA MET A 431 8.27 6.97 -19.05
C MET A 431 8.20 5.56 -19.62
N SER A 432 9.29 4.81 -19.44
CA SER A 432 9.29 3.35 -19.57
C SER A 432 8.86 2.70 -18.27
N GLU A 433 8.50 1.41 -18.30
CA GLU A 433 8.23 0.62 -17.09
C GLU A 433 9.38 0.72 -16.08
N ARG A 434 10.63 0.70 -16.56
CA ARG A 434 11.82 0.80 -15.71
C ARG A 434 11.88 2.13 -14.95
N VAL A 435 11.69 3.25 -15.64
CA VAL A 435 11.66 4.58 -15.00
C VAL A 435 10.51 4.66 -14.00
N LEU A 436 9.37 4.09 -14.35
CA LEU A 436 8.17 4.12 -13.52
C LEU A 436 8.36 3.33 -12.22
N PHE A 437 8.93 2.12 -12.29
CA PHE A 437 9.10 1.24 -11.13
C PHE A 437 10.35 1.55 -10.30
N ASP A 438 11.48 1.84 -10.95
CA ASP A 438 12.77 1.99 -10.27
C ASP A 438 13.02 3.43 -9.80
N VAL A 439 12.33 4.42 -10.37
CA VAL A 439 12.61 5.84 -10.08
C VAL A 439 11.40 6.60 -9.57
N LEU A 440 10.24 6.53 -10.24
CA LEU A 440 9.07 7.28 -9.77
C LEU A 440 8.62 6.78 -8.39
N LEU A 441 8.61 5.46 -8.19
CA LEU A 441 8.23 4.82 -6.93
C LEU A 441 9.32 4.82 -5.85
N ASP A 442 10.51 5.29 -6.20
CA ASP A 442 11.59 5.51 -5.24
C ASP A 442 11.54 6.94 -4.70
N PHE A 443 10.94 7.08 -3.53
CA PHE A 443 10.63 8.37 -2.94
C PHE A 443 11.91 9.17 -2.64
N GLY A 444 11.97 10.41 -3.16
CA GLY A 444 13.11 11.31 -2.96
C GLY A 444 14.20 11.19 -4.04
N ASN A 445 13.99 10.37 -5.06
CA ASN A 445 14.87 10.28 -6.22
C ASN A 445 14.27 10.98 -7.45
N SER A 446 15.03 11.92 -8.00
CA SER A 446 14.66 12.61 -9.23
C SER A 446 15.26 11.87 -10.42
N PHE A 447 14.41 11.50 -11.37
CA PHE A 447 14.84 10.93 -12.64
C PHE A 447 15.92 11.78 -13.32
N TRP A 448 15.78 13.10 -13.31
CA TRP A 448 16.72 14.04 -13.93
C TRP A 448 18.12 14.09 -13.30
N SER A 449 18.30 13.47 -12.14
CA SER A 449 19.60 13.30 -11.48
C SER A 449 20.10 11.84 -11.48
N ASN A 450 19.30 10.91 -12.02
CA ASN A 450 19.59 9.49 -11.99
C ASN A 450 20.45 9.08 -13.20
N ASP A 451 21.36 8.13 -13.02
CA ASP A 451 22.19 7.61 -14.11
C ASP A 451 21.39 6.95 -15.24
N LEU A 452 20.17 6.48 -14.95
CA LEU A 452 19.25 5.90 -15.94
C LEU A 452 18.94 6.84 -17.11
N ILE A 453 19.06 8.16 -16.96
CA ILE A 453 18.89 9.12 -18.07
C ILE A 453 19.79 8.76 -19.24
N LYS A 454 21.02 8.30 -19.00
CA LYS A 454 21.99 8.01 -20.06
C LYS A 454 21.53 6.86 -20.96
N SER A 455 20.84 5.88 -20.39
CA SER A 455 20.30 4.73 -21.12
C SER A 455 18.91 4.99 -21.68
N GLU A 456 18.05 5.71 -20.95
CA GLU A 456 16.67 6.00 -21.36
C GLU A 456 16.62 7.10 -22.43
N PHE A 457 17.45 8.14 -22.28
CA PHE A 457 17.51 9.31 -23.17
C PHE A 457 18.96 9.66 -23.56
N PRO A 458 19.63 8.82 -24.38
CA PRO A 458 20.99 9.08 -24.84
C PRO A 458 21.12 10.44 -25.53
N GLY A 459 22.17 11.19 -25.20
CA GLY A 459 22.44 12.52 -25.77
C GLY A 459 21.77 13.70 -25.06
N LEU A 460 20.81 13.47 -24.16
CA LEU A 460 20.10 14.55 -23.45
C LEU A 460 21.05 15.43 -22.61
N LEU A 461 21.93 14.79 -21.82
CA LEU A 461 22.90 15.49 -20.98
C LEU A 461 23.96 16.25 -21.80
N ASN A 462 24.32 15.74 -22.98
CA ASN A 462 25.29 16.39 -23.87
C ASN A 462 24.72 17.70 -24.46
N ASN A 463 23.40 17.83 -24.53
CA ASN A 463 22.73 19.04 -25.03
C ASN A 463 22.46 20.09 -23.92
N ASN A 464 23.14 19.98 -22.77
CA ASN A 464 22.99 20.90 -21.63
C ASN A 464 21.54 21.04 -21.13
N PHE A 465 20.77 19.94 -21.15
CA PHE A 465 19.43 19.92 -20.57
C PHE A 465 19.49 20.17 -19.05
N GLU A 466 18.67 21.09 -18.57
CA GLU A 466 18.48 21.38 -17.15
C GLU A 466 17.00 21.23 -16.77
N SER A 467 16.71 20.35 -15.81
CA SER A 467 15.39 20.24 -15.20
C SER A 467 15.16 21.33 -14.16
N ILE A 468 13.91 21.75 -13.99
CA ILE A 468 13.51 22.59 -12.87
C ILE A 468 13.38 21.73 -11.60
N GLY A 469 12.83 20.51 -11.74
CA GLY A 469 12.69 19.56 -10.64
C GLY A 469 14.01 18.93 -10.22
N LYS A 470 14.30 18.96 -8.91
CA LYS A 470 15.56 18.43 -8.33
C LYS A 470 15.36 17.37 -7.24
N PHE A 471 14.24 17.42 -6.51
CA PHE A 471 14.08 16.66 -5.27
C PHE A 471 13.40 15.30 -5.43
N GLY A 472 12.67 15.05 -6.53
CA GLY A 472 12.06 13.74 -6.78
C GLY A 472 10.85 13.41 -5.90
N ILE A 473 10.16 14.45 -5.41
CA ILE A 473 9.01 14.31 -4.49
C ILE A 473 7.72 14.91 -5.06
N GLY A 474 7.80 15.61 -6.19
CA GLY A 474 6.69 16.40 -6.74
C GLY A 474 5.44 15.58 -7.05
N PHE A 475 5.60 14.35 -7.56
CA PHE A 475 4.47 13.45 -7.82
C PHE A 475 3.71 13.10 -6.53
N TYR A 476 4.42 12.86 -5.42
CA TYR A 476 3.79 12.47 -4.15
C TYR A 476 2.97 13.59 -3.50
N SER A 477 3.11 14.84 -3.94
CA SER A 477 2.25 15.93 -3.49
C SER A 477 0.77 15.67 -3.82
N VAL A 478 0.48 14.88 -4.87
CA VAL A 478 -0.88 14.58 -5.33
C VAL A 478 -1.72 13.89 -4.24
N PHE A 479 -1.11 13.04 -3.41
CA PHE A 479 -1.81 12.34 -2.32
C PHE A 479 -2.41 13.29 -1.27
N MET A 480 -1.97 14.56 -1.22
CA MET A 480 -2.56 15.57 -0.33
C MET A 480 -4.01 15.94 -0.72
N ILE A 481 -4.39 15.75 -1.98
CA ILE A 481 -5.69 16.17 -2.53
C ILE A 481 -6.50 15.04 -3.16
N ALA A 482 -5.96 13.82 -3.20
CA ALA A 482 -6.51 12.72 -3.99
C ALA A 482 -6.99 11.55 -3.12
N ASP A 483 -8.17 11.02 -3.44
CA ASP A 483 -8.66 9.71 -2.95
C ASP A 483 -8.14 8.57 -3.82
N GLU A 484 -8.03 8.83 -5.13
CA GLU A 484 -7.48 7.90 -6.11
C GLU A 484 -6.62 8.65 -7.14
N ILE A 485 -5.51 8.05 -7.54
CA ILE A 485 -4.58 8.59 -8.54
C ILE A 485 -4.37 7.53 -9.59
N LYS A 486 -4.59 7.88 -10.85
CA LYS A 486 -4.32 7.04 -12.00
C LYS A 486 -3.29 7.72 -12.89
N LEU A 487 -2.12 7.11 -13.01
CA LEU A 487 -1.02 7.56 -13.86
C LEU A 487 -0.89 6.62 -15.06
N ILE A 488 -1.00 7.17 -16.26
CA ILE A 488 -0.88 6.45 -17.52
C ILE A 488 0.28 7.06 -18.29
N THR A 489 1.24 6.26 -18.75
CA THR A 489 2.41 6.79 -19.46
C THR A 489 2.96 5.81 -20.49
N ARG A 490 3.59 6.36 -21.53
CA ARG A 490 4.45 5.65 -22.47
C ARG A 490 5.52 6.60 -22.99
N GLN A 491 6.66 6.06 -23.42
CA GLN A 491 7.63 6.87 -24.16
C GLN A 491 7.06 7.37 -25.49
N TRP A 492 7.36 8.62 -25.84
CA TRP A 492 6.82 9.28 -27.04
C TRP A 492 7.11 8.54 -28.36
N ASN A 493 8.22 7.82 -28.41
CA ASN A 493 8.69 7.04 -29.57
C ASN A 493 8.25 5.56 -29.54
N LYS A 494 7.35 5.18 -28.61
CA LYS A 494 6.81 3.82 -28.45
C LYS A 494 5.32 3.75 -28.80
N GLY A 495 4.80 2.56 -29.03
CA GLY A 495 3.41 2.36 -29.44
C GLY A 495 2.42 2.39 -28.27
N VAL A 496 1.12 2.36 -28.56
CA VAL A 496 0.06 2.22 -27.53
C VAL A 496 0.21 0.92 -26.73
N LYS A 497 0.81 -0.11 -27.36
CA LYS A 497 1.15 -1.40 -26.73
C LYS A 497 2.35 -1.33 -25.78
N ASP A 498 2.89 -0.16 -25.48
CA ASP A 498 3.93 0.04 -24.47
C ASP A 498 3.41 0.92 -23.33
N THR A 499 2.09 1.09 -23.23
CA THR A 499 1.45 1.92 -22.21
C THR A 499 1.41 1.18 -20.87
N THR A 500 1.89 1.85 -19.83
CA THR A 500 1.78 1.39 -18.44
C THR A 500 0.84 2.31 -17.67
N GLU A 501 -0.03 1.70 -16.87
CA GLU A 501 -0.95 2.37 -15.96
C GLU A 501 -0.64 1.95 -14.52
N LEU A 502 -0.54 2.93 -13.62
CA LEU A 502 -0.54 2.75 -12.17
C LEU A 502 -1.75 3.41 -11.56
N THR A 503 -2.47 2.66 -10.74
CA THR A 503 -3.59 3.17 -9.95
C THR A 503 -3.29 3.04 -8.46
N PHE A 504 -3.31 4.17 -7.76
CA PHE A 504 -3.15 4.29 -6.32
C PHE A 504 -4.49 4.70 -5.70
N SER A 505 -4.83 4.09 -4.58
CA SER A 505 -5.98 4.40 -3.73
C SER A 505 -5.54 4.35 -2.27
N GLU A 506 -6.36 4.83 -1.34
CA GLU A 506 -6.04 4.78 0.10
C GLU A 506 -5.64 3.39 0.61
N LYS A 507 -6.20 2.31 0.02
CA LYS A 507 -5.94 0.93 0.44
C LYS A 507 -4.65 0.34 -0.13
N ASN A 508 -4.23 0.80 -1.31
CA ASN A 508 -3.12 0.19 -2.07
C ASN A 508 -2.00 1.20 -2.40
N ILE A 509 -1.86 2.27 -1.60
CA ILE A 509 -0.79 3.29 -1.76
C ILE A 509 0.58 2.62 -1.95
N LEU A 510 0.89 1.62 -1.11
CA LEU A 510 2.19 0.95 -1.12
C LEU A 510 2.36 -0.10 -2.22
N ARG A 511 1.28 -0.56 -2.86
CA ARG A 511 1.28 -1.60 -3.91
C ARG A 511 0.27 -1.21 -4.98
N PRO A 512 0.57 -0.22 -5.84
CA PRO A 512 -0.37 0.26 -6.83
C PRO A 512 -0.82 -0.86 -7.78
N LEU A 513 -2.03 -0.73 -8.30
CA LEU A 513 -2.50 -1.61 -9.37
C LEU A 513 -1.75 -1.30 -10.65
N VAL A 514 -1.15 -2.33 -11.26
CA VAL A 514 -0.37 -2.22 -12.49
C VAL A 514 -1.15 -2.81 -13.66
N LYS A 515 -1.35 -2.03 -14.72
CA LYS A 515 -1.81 -2.52 -16.03
C LYS A 515 -0.78 -2.20 -17.10
N ILE A 516 -0.43 -3.22 -17.88
CA ILE A 516 0.50 -3.10 -19.00
C ILE A 516 -0.28 -3.46 -20.27
N ASN A 517 -0.22 -2.60 -21.27
CA ASN A 517 -0.77 -2.80 -22.62
C ASN A 517 -2.30 -2.93 -22.69
N LYS A 518 -3.01 -2.44 -21.68
CA LYS A 518 -4.47 -2.55 -21.55
C LYS A 518 -5.19 -1.21 -21.52
N THR A 519 -4.45 -0.10 -21.55
CA THR A 519 -4.99 1.25 -21.41
C THR A 519 -4.73 2.04 -22.68
N GLU A 520 -5.79 2.63 -23.24
CA GLU A 520 -5.68 3.53 -24.38
C GLU A 520 -5.23 4.90 -23.91
N LEU A 521 -4.04 5.31 -24.35
CA LEU A 521 -3.56 6.68 -24.25
C LEU A 521 -3.56 7.31 -25.64
N SER A 522 -3.98 8.58 -25.75
CA SER A 522 -3.94 9.30 -27.03
C SER A 522 -2.53 9.23 -27.66
N SER A 523 -2.46 9.07 -28.98
CA SER A 523 -1.19 8.99 -29.71
C SER A 523 -0.32 10.25 -29.58
N THR A 524 -0.93 11.38 -29.24
CA THR A 524 -0.23 12.65 -29.02
C THR A 524 0.20 12.88 -27.58
N ILE A 525 -0.25 12.06 -26.63
CA ILE A 525 0.04 12.21 -25.19
C ILE A 525 1.04 11.13 -24.77
N SER A 526 1.98 11.53 -23.94
CA SER A 526 3.02 10.64 -23.38
C SER A 526 2.73 10.32 -21.91
N THR A 527 2.14 11.25 -21.17
CA THR A 527 1.76 11.05 -19.76
C THR A 527 0.41 11.69 -19.49
N GLU A 528 -0.45 10.97 -18.77
CA GLU A 528 -1.73 11.43 -18.26
C GLU A 528 -1.85 11.05 -16.78
N ILE A 529 -2.17 12.02 -15.93
CA ILE A 529 -2.42 11.83 -14.51
C ILE A 529 -3.87 12.25 -14.25
N ILE A 530 -4.69 11.30 -13.82
CA ILE A 530 -6.08 11.49 -13.45
C ILE A 530 -6.17 11.39 -11.92
N ILE A 531 -6.75 12.40 -11.30
CA ILE A 531 -6.80 12.56 -9.85
C ILE A 531 -8.27 12.66 -9.43
N LYS A 532 -8.76 11.66 -8.70
CA LYS A 532 -10.06 11.75 -8.01
C LYS A 532 -9.87 12.59 -6.75
N LEU A 533 -10.39 13.82 -6.77
CA LEU A 533 -10.17 14.77 -5.69
C LEU A 533 -10.93 14.38 -4.42
N LYS A 534 -10.35 14.71 -3.28
CA LYS A 534 -11.02 14.70 -1.97
C LYS A 534 -12.16 15.72 -1.93
N ASP A 535 -13.14 15.46 -1.08
CA ASP A 535 -14.23 16.40 -0.81
C ASP A 535 -13.69 17.78 -0.39
N ASN A 536 -14.31 18.84 -0.92
CA ASN A 536 -14.01 20.24 -0.59
C ASN A 536 -12.59 20.72 -0.97
N ILE A 537 -11.88 20.05 -1.90
CA ILE A 537 -10.63 20.59 -2.45
C ILE A 537 -10.90 21.74 -3.43
N LEU A 538 -11.91 21.59 -4.29
CA LEU A 538 -12.38 22.62 -5.21
C LEU A 538 -13.83 22.95 -4.92
N ASN A 539 -14.17 24.24 -4.93
CA ASN A 539 -15.56 24.70 -4.83
C ASN A 539 -16.31 24.46 -6.16
N SER A 540 -17.65 24.52 -6.12
CA SER A 540 -18.53 24.35 -7.31
C SER A 540 -18.13 25.24 -8.49
N ASP A 541 -17.64 26.45 -8.18
CA ASP A 541 -17.33 27.47 -9.18
C ASP A 541 -15.88 27.39 -9.68
N ASN A 542 -15.09 26.39 -9.24
CA ASN A 542 -13.66 26.24 -9.54
C ASN A 542 -12.86 27.52 -9.27
N VAL A 543 -13.15 28.16 -8.14
CA VAL A 543 -12.46 29.36 -7.67
C VAL A 543 -11.49 29.03 -6.55
N ILE A 544 -10.38 29.75 -6.52
CA ILE A 544 -9.35 29.65 -5.47
C ILE A 544 -9.35 30.94 -4.66
N ASN A 545 -9.33 30.80 -3.32
CA ASN A 545 -9.23 31.95 -2.44
C ASN A 545 -7.77 32.43 -2.33
N VAL A 546 -7.53 33.67 -2.75
CA VAL A 546 -6.22 34.32 -2.61
C VAL A 546 -6.27 35.33 -1.46
N LYS A 547 -5.40 35.11 -0.47
CA LYS A 547 -5.20 36.03 0.66
C LYS A 547 -4.27 37.19 0.29
N SER A 548 -4.48 38.32 0.95
CA SER A 548 -3.58 39.48 0.88
C SER A 548 -2.75 39.56 2.16
N ASN A 549 -1.43 39.68 2.03
CA ASN A 549 -0.52 39.79 3.18
C ASN A 549 -0.45 41.22 3.77
N GLU A 550 -1.18 42.18 3.20
CA GLU A 550 -1.25 43.56 3.69
C GLU A 550 -2.35 43.77 4.75
N ILE A 551 -2.00 44.52 5.81
CA ILE A 551 -2.91 44.93 6.88
C ILE A 551 -4.06 45.78 6.28
N LYS A 552 -5.32 45.34 6.46
CA LYS A 552 -6.60 45.93 5.97
C LYS A 552 -7.10 45.52 4.57
N LYS A 553 -6.41 44.64 3.83
CA LYS A 553 -6.90 44.17 2.52
C LYS A 553 -7.64 42.84 2.63
N ILE A 554 -8.73 42.70 1.87
CA ILE A 554 -9.63 41.55 1.90
C ILE A 554 -9.14 40.49 0.89
N GLY A 555 -9.12 39.22 1.29
CA GLY A 555 -8.87 38.10 0.37
C GLY A 555 -10.05 37.92 -0.60
N TYR A 556 -9.79 37.40 -1.79
CA TYR A 556 -10.81 37.31 -2.84
C TYR A 556 -10.65 36.05 -3.67
N ASN A 557 -11.74 35.65 -4.32
CA ASN A 557 -11.81 34.44 -5.12
C ASN A 557 -11.40 34.74 -6.56
N ILE A 558 -10.52 33.93 -7.13
CA ILE A 558 -10.13 34.02 -8.53
C ILE A 558 -10.44 32.70 -9.26
N PRO A 559 -10.81 32.75 -10.55
CA PRO A 559 -10.96 31.54 -11.34
C PRO A 559 -9.67 30.74 -11.41
N LEU A 560 -9.78 29.42 -11.41
CA LEU A 560 -8.65 28.52 -11.52
C LEU A 560 -7.83 28.73 -12.81
N SER A 561 -8.45 29.15 -13.91
CA SER A 561 -7.74 29.54 -15.15
C SER A 561 -6.73 30.66 -14.91
N ASN A 562 -7.14 31.72 -14.20
CA ASN A 562 -6.29 32.84 -13.84
C ASN A 562 -5.22 32.44 -12.84
N TYR A 563 -5.56 31.58 -11.88
CA TYR A 563 -4.60 31.07 -10.90
C TYR A 563 -3.49 30.23 -11.55
N ILE A 564 -3.84 29.30 -12.46
CA ILE A 564 -2.84 28.51 -13.20
C ILE A 564 -1.99 29.42 -14.10
N SER A 565 -2.60 30.41 -14.76
CA SER A 565 -1.88 31.42 -15.57
C SER A 565 -0.87 32.20 -14.74
N ALA A 566 -1.23 32.58 -13.51
CA ALA A 566 -0.32 33.25 -12.57
C ALA A 566 0.83 32.33 -12.12
N ILE A 567 0.53 31.09 -11.72
CA ILE A 567 1.55 30.11 -11.31
C ILE A 567 2.57 29.89 -12.43
N SER A 568 2.09 29.86 -13.67
CA SER A 568 2.86 29.47 -14.86
C SER A 568 3.53 30.63 -15.58
N ILE A 569 3.50 31.84 -15.00
CA ILE A 569 3.78 33.09 -15.70
C ILE A 569 5.12 33.13 -16.47
N GLY A 570 6.14 32.41 -16.01
CA GLY A 570 7.47 32.34 -16.61
C GLY A 570 7.76 31.06 -17.42
N LEU A 571 6.75 30.24 -17.72
CA LEU A 571 6.94 28.95 -18.39
C LEU A 571 7.05 29.07 -19.91
N ASP A 572 8.01 28.33 -20.45
CA ASP A 572 8.36 28.21 -21.86
C ASP A 572 7.61 27.07 -22.58
N CYS A 573 6.34 26.86 -22.22
CA CYS A 573 5.44 25.89 -22.85
C CYS A 573 3.98 26.37 -22.78
N ASN A 574 3.15 25.89 -23.72
CA ASN A 574 1.73 26.23 -23.75
C ASN A 574 0.96 25.43 -22.68
N ILE A 575 0.02 26.07 -21.99
CA ILE A 575 -0.88 25.42 -21.04
C ILE A 575 -2.34 25.69 -21.42
N TYR A 576 -3.10 24.62 -21.52
CA TYR A 576 -4.51 24.61 -21.83
C TYR A 576 -5.31 24.15 -20.61
N LEU A 577 -6.41 24.83 -20.30
CA LEU A 577 -7.42 24.38 -19.35
C LEU A 577 -8.72 24.12 -20.10
N ASN A 578 -9.25 22.89 -20.06
CA ASN A 578 -10.44 22.47 -20.82
C ASN A 578 -10.36 22.91 -22.31
N ASN A 579 -9.20 22.68 -22.94
CA ASN A 579 -8.85 23.09 -24.31
C ASN A 579 -8.75 24.60 -24.58
N ILE A 580 -8.85 25.45 -23.56
CA ILE A 580 -8.66 26.90 -23.68
C ILE A 580 -7.22 27.25 -23.32
N LEU A 581 -6.50 27.95 -24.19
CA LEU A 581 -5.15 28.44 -23.90
C LEU A 581 -5.20 29.48 -22.77
N ILE A 582 -4.61 29.15 -21.62
CA ILE A 582 -4.56 30.02 -20.44
C ILE A 582 -3.17 30.59 -20.16
N HIS A 583 -2.12 29.93 -20.66
CA HIS A 583 -0.74 30.42 -20.62
C HIS A 583 -0.04 30.11 -21.95
N PRO A 584 0.44 31.11 -22.69
CA PRO A 584 1.24 30.90 -23.89
C PRO A 584 2.70 30.61 -23.55
N ASP A 585 3.37 29.85 -24.41
CA ASP A 585 4.83 29.71 -24.38
C ASP A 585 5.50 31.07 -24.56
N ILE A 586 6.08 31.58 -23.48
CA ILE A 586 6.66 32.92 -23.46
C ILE A 586 7.93 33.05 -24.31
N SER A 587 8.55 31.92 -24.70
CA SER A 587 9.70 31.94 -25.60
C SER A 587 9.28 32.38 -27.01
N LYS A 588 8.02 32.13 -27.39
CA LYS A 588 7.43 32.47 -28.69
C LYS A 588 6.77 33.86 -28.69
N THR A 589 6.11 34.21 -29.79
CA THR A 589 5.30 35.42 -29.93
C THR A 589 3.89 35.16 -29.43
N PHE A 590 3.35 36.06 -28.61
CA PHE A 590 2.01 35.94 -28.02
C PHE A 590 1.41 37.30 -27.66
N ASP A 591 0.15 37.30 -27.27
CA ASP A 591 -0.57 38.49 -26.79
C ASP A 591 -0.19 38.82 -25.34
N VAL A 592 0.75 39.76 -25.18
CA VAL A 592 1.28 40.21 -23.89
C VAL A 592 0.21 40.92 -23.04
N GLU A 593 -0.71 41.66 -23.66
CA GLU A 593 -1.78 42.36 -22.94
C GLU A 593 -2.71 41.34 -22.28
N LYS A 594 -3.19 40.35 -23.06
CA LYS A 594 -4.05 39.29 -22.54
C LYS A 594 -3.35 38.45 -21.48
N TRP A 595 -2.07 38.15 -21.67
CA TRP A 595 -1.26 37.42 -20.69
C TRP A 595 -1.16 38.18 -19.36
N LEU A 596 -0.81 39.48 -19.37
CA LEU A 596 -0.77 40.31 -18.17
C LEU A 596 -2.13 40.37 -17.46
N ILE A 597 -3.23 40.54 -18.21
CA ILE A 597 -4.57 40.58 -17.64
C ILE A 597 -4.91 39.26 -16.92
N ASN A 598 -4.58 38.13 -17.53
CA ASN A 598 -4.90 36.83 -17.00
C ASN A 598 -4.05 36.49 -15.77
N SER A 599 -2.73 36.70 -15.85
CA SER A 599 -1.77 36.32 -14.81
C SER A 599 -1.81 37.23 -13.58
N THR A 600 -2.26 38.48 -13.73
CA THR A 600 -2.41 39.43 -12.61
C THR A 600 -3.80 39.41 -11.99
N TYR A 601 -4.75 38.67 -12.60
CA TYR A 601 -6.13 38.52 -12.12
C TYR A 601 -6.80 39.86 -11.76
N CYS A 602 -6.45 40.93 -12.49
CA CYS A 602 -6.84 42.30 -12.18
C CYS A 602 -8.36 42.50 -12.17
N HIS A 603 -9.10 41.74 -12.98
CA HIS A 603 -10.57 41.77 -13.03
C HIS A 603 -11.25 41.28 -11.74
N PHE A 604 -10.55 40.48 -10.93
CA PHE A 604 -11.10 39.86 -9.73
C PHE A 604 -10.59 40.50 -8.44
N ASN A 605 -9.61 41.41 -8.54
CA ASN A 605 -9.00 42.03 -7.39
C ASN A 605 -9.80 43.26 -6.93
N PRO A 606 -10.50 43.22 -5.78
CA PRO A 606 -11.27 44.36 -5.29
C PRO A 606 -10.40 45.50 -4.74
N ASN A 607 -9.09 45.28 -4.62
CA ASN A 607 -8.16 46.23 -4.01
C ASN A 607 -7.50 47.18 -5.05
N ILE A 608 -7.93 47.14 -6.32
CA ILE A 608 -7.37 47.98 -7.41
C ILE A 608 -8.46 48.71 -8.19
N ASP A 609 -8.10 49.82 -8.83
CA ASP A 609 -8.96 50.53 -9.80
C ASP A 609 -8.81 49.88 -11.18
N LEU A 610 -9.74 49.00 -11.53
CA LEU A 610 -9.71 48.20 -12.77
C LEU A 610 -9.50 49.05 -14.03
N ASN A 611 -10.21 50.17 -14.16
CA ASN A 611 -10.14 51.01 -15.36
C ASN A 611 -8.76 51.64 -15.51
N LYS A 612 -8.18 52.11 -14.40
CA LYS A 612 -6.81 52.65 -14.40
C LYS A 612 -5.79 51.54 -14.68
N THR A 613 -5.93 50.37 -14.06
CA THR A 613 -5.03 49.24 -14.26
C THR A 613 -5.02 48.76 -15.70
N LEU A 614 -6.19 48.59 -16.33
CA LEU A 614 -6.28 48.18 -17.74
C LEU A 614 -5.65 49.22 -18.68
N LYS A 615 -5.77 50.51 -18.37
CA LYS A 615 -5.10 51.57 -19.13
C LYS A 615 -3.58 51.45 -19.04
N VAL A 616 -3.04 51.16 -17.86
CA VAL A 616 -1.61 50.95 -17.66
C VAL A 616 -1.12 49.70 -18.40
N ILE A 617 -1.86 48.58 -18.33
CA ILE A 617 -1.51 47.35 -19.07
C ILE A 617 -1.41 47.64 -20.57
N LYS A 618 -2.40 48.32 -21.14
CA LYS A 618 -2.40 48.69 -22.58
C LYS A 618 -1.21 49.56 -22.97
N GLU A 619 -0.76 50.42 -22.08
CA GLU A 619 0.41 51.28 -22.34
C GLU A 619 1.74 50.49 -22.27
N ILE A 620 1.80 49.48 -21.42
CA ILE A 620 3.05 48.77 -21.08
C ILE A 620 3.25 47.49 -21.88
N ALA A 621 2.17 46.77 -22.21
CA ALA A 621 2.22 45.54 -23.00
C ALA A 621 3.11 45.64 -24.26
N PRO A 622 3.00 46.69 -25.11
CA PRO A 622 3.86 46.81 -26.29
C PRO A 622 5.33 47.19 -25.96
N LYS A 623 5.62 47.61 -24.72
CA LYS A 623 6.96 48.03 -24.27
C LYS A 623 7.70 46.93 -23.50
N MET A 624 7.06 45.80 -23.22
CA MET A 624 7.70 44.69 -22.48
C MET A 624 8.85 44.09 -23.28
N LYS A 625 9.96 43.82 -22.60
CA LYS A 625 11.15 43.20 -23.19
C LYS A 625 11.48 41.88 -22.52
N LYS A 626 11.92 40.92 -23.34
CA LYS A 626 12.50 39.66 -22.87
C LYS A 626 13.92 39.92 -22.39
N PHE A 627 14.26 39.37 -21.23
CA PHE A 627 15.60 39.44 -20.64
C PHE A 627 16.27 38.07 -20.79
N TYR A 628 17.50 38.05 -21.30
CA TYR A 628 18.24 36.81 -21.52
C TYR A 628 19.54 36.78 -20.71
N SER A 629 19.95 35.58 -20.30
CA SER A 629 21.25 35.31 -19.69
C SER A 629 21.78 34.00 -20.27
N ASN A 630 22.95 34.03 -20.90
CA ASN A 630 23.54 32.87 -21.58
C ASN A 630 22.53 32.19 -22.52
N ASP A 631 21.88 32.97 -23.39
CA ASP A 631 20.83 32.54 -24.33
C ASP A 631 19.55 31.95 -23.69
N LYS A 632 19.45 31.96 -22.35
CA LYS A 632 18.28 31.49 -21.60
C LYS A 632 17.39 32.67 -21.21
N LEU A 633 16.09 32.57 -21.46
CA LEU A 633 15.11 33.57 -21.03
C LEU A 633 15.03 33.58 -19.49
N ILE A 634 15.36 34.72 -18.88
CA ILE A 634 15.35 34.92 -17.42
C ILE A 634 14.23 35.87 -16.95
N GLY A 635 13.54 36.53 -17.86
CA GLY A 635 12.42 37.39 -17.51
C GLY A 635 11.71 37.98 -18.72
N LEU A 636 10.51 38.50 -18.49
CA LEU A 636 9.78 39.36 -19.41
C LEU A 636 9.23 40.51 -18.57
N GLY A 637 9.63 41.74 -18.87
CA GLY A 637 9.25 42.85 -18.02
C GLY A 637 9.46 44.24 -18.62
N TYR A 638 8.98 45.23 -17.88
CA TYR A 638 9.12 46.65 -18.17
C TYR A 638 9.29 47.42 -16.86
N PHE A 639 10.19 48.42 -16.85
CA PHE A 639 10.36 49.29 -15.69
C PHE A 639 9.34 50.44 -15.74
N TYR A 640 8.41 50.46 -14.79
CA TYR A 640 7.34 51.44 -14.71
C TYR A 640 7.63 52.47 -13.62
N PHE A 641 7.68 53.75 -13.97
CA PHE A 641 8.02 54.82 -13.02
C PHE A 641 6.80 55.68 -12.62
N GLY A 642 5.58 55.12 -12.72
CA GLY A 642 4.36 55.83 -12.36
C GLY A 642 4.11 55.85 -10.84
N SER A 643 3.29 56.81 -10.40
CA SER A 643 2.93 56.99 -8.98
C SER A 643 1.88 56.01 -8.45
N GLN A 644 1.35 55.12 -9.30
CA GLN A 644 0.30 54.16 -8.93
C GLN A 644 0.89 52.91 -8.28
N GLN A 645 0.27 52.45 -7.19
CA GLN A 645 0.52 51.13 -6.63
C GLN A 645 -0.16 50.07 -7.51
N LEU A 646 0.65 49.30 -8.24
CA LEU A 646 0.20 48.21 -9.10
C LEU A 646 0.46 46.88 -8.40
N LEU A 647 -0.51 46.45 -7.61
CA LEU A 647 -0.46 45.19 -6.86
C LEU A 647 -0.47 44.00 -7.84
N ASN A 648 0.36 42.99 -7.59
CA ASN A 648 0.45 41.73 -8.34
C ASN A 648 1.07 41.79 -9.75
N PHE A 649 1.71 42.91 -10.11
CA PHE A 649 2.40 43.06 -11.41
C PHE A 649 3.86 42.61 -11.40
N THR A 650 4.42 42.29 -10.23
CA THR A 650 5.77 41.74 -10.09
C THR A 650 5.69 40.30 -9.60
N ASN A 651 6.10 39.34 -10.44
CA ASN A 651 6.12 37.93 -10.06
C ASN A 651 7.55 37.37 -10.02
N TYR A 652 7.96 36.93 -8.84
CA TYR A 652 9.23 36.23 -8.65
C TYR A 652 9.02 34.72 -8.83
N THR A 653 9.72 34.17 -9.80
CA THR A 653 9.60 32.77 -10.20
C THR A 653 10.88 32.00 -9.91
N VAL A 654 10.75 30.68 -9.74
CA VAL A 654 11.87 29.74 -9.71
C VAL A 654 11.60 28.70 -10.80
N GLY A 655 12.46 28.68 -11.81
CA GLY A 655 12.21 27.91 -13.03
C GLY A 655 10.99 28.38 -13.82
N GLY A 656 10.63 29.67 -13.72
CA GLY A 656 9.44 30.20 -14.40
C GLY A 656 8.10 29.92 -13.68
N LEU A 657 8.12 29.17 -12.57
CA LEU A 657 6.95 28.97 -11.71
C LEU A 657 6.93 29.93 -10.53
N GLN A 658 5.79 30.53 -10.23
CA GLN A 658 5.63 31.46 -9.10
C GLN A 658 5.83 30.75 -7.76
N SER A 659 6.65 31.34 -6.89
CA SER A 659 7.01 30.75 -5.59
C SER A 659 6.10 31.14 -4.42
N ARG A 660 5.27 32.18 -4.58
CA ARG A 660 4.36 32.70 -3.55
C ARG A 660 2.94 32.79 -4.10
N PHE A 661 1.99 32.18 -3.40
CA PHE A 661 0.59 32.06 -3.82
C PHE A 661 -0.31 33.22 -3.36
N HIS A 662 0.20 34.10 -2.50
CA HIS A 662 -0.56 35.21 -1.89
C HIS A 662 0.00 36.55 -2.33
N CYS A 663 -0.86 37.57 -2.31
CA CYS A 663 -0.49 38.92 -2.74
C CYS A 663 0.54 39.49 -1.75
N ASP A 664 1.77 39.67 -2.22
CA ASP A 664 2.77 40.49 -1.54
C ASP A 664 2.85 41.85 -2.23
N GLY A 665 3.01 42.92 -1.43
CA GLY A 665 3.19 44.27 -1.93
C GLY A 665 4.42 44.34 -2.86
N GLY A 666 4.17 44.48 -4.16
CA GLY A 666 5.22 44.61 -5.17
C GLY A 666 5.90 45.97 -5.13
N HIS A 667 7.15 46.03 -5.57
CA HIS A 667 7.83 47.31 -5.84
C HIS A 667 7.21 47.97 -7.07
N ASN A 668 6.83 49.24 -6.99
CA ASN A 668 6.15 49.98 -8.07
C ASN A 668 6.94 50.09 -9.38
N TYR A 669 8.22 49.69 -9.38
CA TYR A 669 9.15 49.96 -10.47
C TYR A 669 9.25 48.87 -11.54
N PHE A 670 8.81 47.64 -11.28
CA PHE A 670 8.97 46.53 -12.23
C PHE A 670 7.65 45.80 -12.48
N ILE A 671 7.27 45.69 -13.75
CA ILE A 671 6.06 45.00 -14.20
C ILE A 671 6.47 43.85 -15.11
N GLY A 672 6.08 42.64 -14.73
CA GLY A 672 6.42 41.41 -15.43
C GLY A 672 6.85 40.30 -14.48
N PHE A 673 7.64 39.36 -14.99
CA PHE A 673 8.21 38.29 -14.19
C PHE A 673 9.74 38.28 -14.28
N GLN A 674 10.35 37.83 -13.20
CA GLN A 674 11.79 37.58 -13.12
C GLN A 674 12.02 36.18 -12.56
N ASN A 675 12.92 35.42 -13.19
CA ASN A 675 13.32 34.10 -12.76
C ASN A 675 14.55 34.19 -11.86
N ASN A 676 14.43 33.70 -10.62
CA ASN A 676 15.52 33.66 -9.64
C ASN A 676 16.20 32.29 -9.64
N LEU A 677 17.50 32.27 -9.37
CA LEU A 677 18.26 31.02 -9.22
C LEU A 677 17.85 30.27 -7.95
N ALA A 678 17.60 28.96 -8.09
CA ALA A 678 17.11 28.10 -7.00
C ALA A 678 17.98 28.10 -5.73
N GLU A 679 19.29 28.36 -5.85
CA GLU A 679 20.23 28.43 -4.70
C GLU A 679 19.93 29.57 -3.72
N THR A 680 19.11 30.55 -4.09
CA THR A 680 18.75 31.68 -3.20
C THR A 680 17.60 31.36 -2.22
N VAL A 681 16.98 30.18 -2.31
CA VAL A 681 15.78 29.85 -1.50
C VAL A 681 16.12 29.04 -0.24
N ASP A 682 17.29 28.39 -0.18
CA ASP A 682 17.64 27.46 0.91
C ASP A 682 18.39 28.09 2.10
N ARG A 683 17.93 29.28 2.52
CA ARG A 683 18.23 29.87 3.83
C ARG A 683 17.03 30.65 4.33
N LYS A 684 16.07 29.98 4.98
CA LYS A 684 15.16 30.70 5.88
C LYS A 684 16.02 31.39 6.95
N ILE A 685 15.97 32.71 7.01
CA ILE A 685 16.34 33.49 8.20
C ILE A 685 17.82 33.35 8.59
N LYS A 686 18.73 34.06 7.91
CA LYS A 686 19.81 34.80 8.58
C LYS A 686 20.60 35.63 7.55
N ASN A 687 20.47 36.95 7.70
CA ASN A 687 21.45 37.97 7.34
C ASN A 687 21.87 37.99 5.87
N VAL A 688 21.18 38.79 5.04
CA VAL A 688 21.72 39.99 4.36
C VAL A 688 20.51 40.71 3.74
N LEU A 689 19.70 41.26 4.65
CA LEU A 689 19.07 42.57 4.47
C LEU A 689 20.10 43.69 4.70
N ASP A 690 21.40 43.36 4.72
CA ASP A 690 22.48 44.33 4.88
C ASP A 690 22.93 44.84 3.51
N ASN A 691 22.35 45.99 3.17
CA ASN A 691 23.09 47.08 2.52
C ASN A 691 23.66 46.79 1.13
N SER A 692 22.80 46.79 0.11
CA SER A 692 22.98 47.59 -1.13
C SER A 692 22.19 47.00 -2.32
N TYR A 693 20.91 47.32 -2.48
CA TYR A 693 20.22 47.03 -3.75
C TYR A 693 19.38 48.22 -4.23
N CYS A 694 20.09 49.33 -4.40
CA CYS A 694 19.83 50.34 -5.43
C CYS A 694 21.07 50.43 -6.33
N ARG A 695 21.48 49.30 -6.90
CA ARG A 695 22.28 49.24 -8.12
C ARG A 695 21.83 48.00 -8.89
N LEU A 696 21.10 48.25 -9.97
CA LEU A 696 20.96 47.31 -11.08
C LEU A 696 22.31 46.61 -11.33
N PRO A 697 22.36 45.28 -11.53
CA PRO A 697 23.53 44.66 -12.10
C PRO A 697 23.57 44.98 -13.60
N GLN A 698 23.95 46.22 -13.94
CA GLN A 698 24.47 46.54 -15.28
C GLN A 698 25.81 45.83 -15.55
N LYS A 699 26.38 45.12 -14.56
CA LYS A 699 27.67 44.42 -14.67
C LYS A 699 27.63 42.91 -14.41
N GLN A 700 26.48 42.30 -14.09
CA GLN A 700 26.44 40.87 -13.72
C GLN A 700 25.66 39.99 -14.70
N TYR A 701 24.91 40.60 -15.62
CA TYR A 701 24.38 39.93 -16.79
C TYR A 701 24.82 40.76 -17.99
N ASN A 702 25.52 40.14 -18.94
CA ASN A 702 25.66 40.70 -20.29
C ASN A 702 24.26 40.63 -20.94
N LEU A 703 23.36 41.50 -20.48
CA LEU A 703 22.05 41.69 -21.07
C LEU A 703 22.25 42.53 -22.33
N GLU A 704 22.27 41.88 -23.48
CA GLU A 704 21.95 42.57 -24.74
C GLU A 704 20.47 42.96 -24.72
N VAL A 705 20.18 44.22 -25.03
CA VAL A 705 18.88 44.90 -24.86
C VAL A 705 18.08 44.99 -26.16
#